data_AF-A0A7C3ZFT2-F1
#
_entry.id   AF-A0A7C3ZFT2-F1
#
_cell.length_a   1.000
_cell.length_b   1.000
_cell.length_c   1.000
_cell.angle_alpha   90.00
_cell.angle_beta   90.00
_cell.angle_gamma   90.00
#
_symmetry.space_group_name_H-M   'P 1'
#
loop_
_entity.id
_entity.type
_entity.pdbx_description
1 polymer ?
#
loop_
_entity_poly.entity_id
_entity_poly.type
_entity_poly.pdbx_seq_one_letter_code
_entity_poly.pdbx_strand_id
1 'polypeptide(L)'
;MSDTDNQKARADELQQQGSDQFGRSEYPAAIESWQQSLEIYRQIGDRGGAAYSLGCLGLAYNALGEYQRAIDFYNQELAIKREIGNRRGEAVSLSCLGKAYGSLGEYQKAIEFHEQSLAIAKEIDHTQWEAGSLGDLGNVYLSLGEYQKAIEFYQQSLAISREIGDREGEVASLRNLGNATNKLQQQGSDQFNRSEYPAAIESWQKSLEISRQIGSRGGEADALNGLGDAYRFLGQYKEAIKFHEQSLAISKEIGHKQGEADSLNNLGLAYGSLGQYQRAIEFRQQSLAISREIGHKQGEADSLNGLGNAYRSLGEYQRAIEFHQQSLAIRREIGDRQGEANSLSGLGNAYHYLGEYQREIEFHQQSLAIRREIGDRRGEAKSLNNLGNAYHRLGQYQREIEFHEQSWAIKREIGDRRGEAVSLNNLGNAYHRLGQYQREIEFHEQSWAISREIGYRRGESLSLNNLGNAYHYLGEYQREIEFHEQSLAIKRETGHRRGEAVSLNNLGHAYRSLGQYQEAIKFHEQSLAIRREIGHRQGEALSLNGLGNTFLKNNQLPEAETNLRQAMEVYESLREGLADEDKISIFETQTRTYRMLQEALVAQDKFNEALAIAERGRARAFVEELLRRLGWEESDNFIDIPEIVAVAKEQNATLVEYAIVSEDIYIWVIQPSGEISFRRANLSLLTEENDRDIAPNDKLRERLDTLILKARVSLGIAEKDKEGKPIPRDSRFRCDNRVYPLMRLFYDILIGPILDLLPDSPNQIIFIPHYELFLVPFAALQDAEGQYLIDKYPIRIAPSIQVLQTARQRHLQLQLMSLMEREKALVVGDPQLHPKWTQNPYQLQQLVRAREAAEAIGQLFATTPLLGEQATKVAVIDKMQNVRIVQILAHGLLDDFGDKGIPGTIILAPSDETDDGGLNAGEILGLKLNAEIVILTACSTGKGKITGDGVVGLSRCFVLAGVPSLIVSLWDIGAPAAKFLMGEFYQNLERGENRATALRQAMLTAKNGDTYNYPKAWAGFTLIGEADHFSLTLENSQEVLRRMPIPENTPPEKIVKVLSELLDIDQDQAKYLQLLGKLLQPNDTLEQQAAKIKETYAAYPALEDKIENEIANMGLSDAKESTPEMKAEIAREFNAKVQENLNRLNNPTPPDKK
;
A
#
# COMPACT_ATOMS: atom_id res chain seq x y z
N MET A 1 85.79 2.67 62.29
CA MET A 1 84.68 2.04 61.55
C MET A 1 85.21 0.73 61.01
N SER A 2 84.49 -0.36 61.22
CA SER A 2 84.82 -1.65 60.61
C SER A 2 84.67 -1.56 59.08
N ASP A 3 85.33 -2.44 58.33
CA ASP A 3 85.18 -2.51 56.85
C ASP A 3 83.68 -2.69 56.46
N THR A 4 82.94 -3.41 57.29
CA THR A 4 81.49 -3.61 57.20
C THR A 4 80.68 -2.31 57.35
N ASP A 5 81.08 -1.38 58.23
CA ASP A 5 80.38 -0.10 58.42
C ASP A 5 80.56 0.85 57.22
N ASN A 6 81.74 0.82 56.58
CA ASN A 6 81.99 1.60 55.36
C ASN A 6 81.21 1.03 54.17
N GLN A 7 81.12 -0.29 54.04
CA GLN A 7 80.34 -0.95 53.01
C GLN A 7 78.83 -0.68 53.19
N LYS A 8 78.32 -0.69 54.42
CA LYS A 8 76.92 -0.33 54.71
C LYS A 8 76.60 1.12 54.33
N ALA A 9 77.43 2.08 54.74
CA ALA A 9 77.24 3.48 54.38
C ALA A 9 77.22 3.69 52.86
N ARG A 10 78.09 2.97 52.13
CA ARG A 10 78.10 3.00 50.66
C ARG A 10 76.83 2.40 50.04
N ALA A 11 76.30 1.32 50.61
CA ALA A 11 75.04 0.72 50.17
C ALA A 11 73.84 1.65 50.42
N ASP A 12 73.81 2.33 51.56
CA ASP A 12 72.79 3.32 51.94
C ASP A 12 72.83 4.54 50.98
N GLU A 13 74.02 5.03 50.61
CA GLU A 13 74.21 6.09 49.60
C GLU A 13 73.62 5.68 48.24
N LEU A 14 73.93 4.46 47.77
CA LEU A 14 73.42 3.93 46.51
C LEU A 14 71.90 3.71 46.55
N GLN A 15 71.33 3.36 47.71
CA GLN A 15 69.88 3.29 47.91
C GLN A 15 69.22 4.65 47.72
N GLN A 16 69.77 5.68 48.39
CA GLN A 16 69.26 7.04 48.27
C GLN A 16 69.41 7.58 46.85
N GLN A 17 70.56 7.34 46.21
CA GLN A 17 70.80 7.70 44.82
C GLN A 17 69.76 7.07 43.88
N GLY A 18 69.46 5.79 44.06
CA GLY A 18 68.42 5.12 43.29
C GLY A 18 67.03 5.71 43.51
N SER A 19 66.69 6.07 44.76
CA SER A 19 65.41 6.74 45.08
C SER A 19 65.29 8.12 44.43
N ASP A 20 66.36 8.91 44.43
CA ASP A 20 66.40 10.21 43.77
C ASP A 20 66.26 10.09 42.25
N GLN A 21 66.93 9.10 41.65
CA GLN A 21 66.82 8.78 40.22
C GLN A 21 65.40 8.32 39.85
N PHE A 22 64.79 7.46 40.68
CA PHE A 22 63.41 7.02 40.49
C PHE A 22 62.42 8.18 40.59
N GLY A 23 62.62 9.11 41.54
CA GLY A 23 61.82 10.33 41.67
C GLY A 23 61.91 11.24 40.44
N ARG A 24 63.01 11.18 39.69
CA ARG A 24 63.19 11.87 38.39
C ARG A 24 62.72 11.05 37.18
N SER A 25 62.11 9.89 37.40
CA SER A 25 61.70 8.92 36.37
C SER A 25 62.86 8.33 35.55
N GLU A 26 64.08 8.35 36.08
CA GLU A 26 65.28 7.75 35.46
C GLU A 26 65.38 6.25 35.83
N TYR A 27 64.35 5.46 35.48
CA TYR A 27 64.19 4.08 35.96
C TYR A 27 65.41 3.17 35.70
N PRO A 28 66.07 3.17 34.52
CA PRO A 28 67.24 2.32 34.30
C PRO A 28 68.43 2.66 35.20
N ALA A 29 68.66 3.95 35.49
CA ALA A 29 69.73 4.39 36.37
C ALA A 29 69.44 4.03 37.83
N ALA A 30 68.16 4.17 38.25
CA ALA A 30 67.70 3.74 39.56
C ALA A 30 67.90 2.22 39.77
N ILE A 31 67.61 1.42 38.74
CA ILE A 31 67.82 -0.03 38.75
C ILE A 31 69.30 -0.37 38.97
N GLU A 32 70.22 0.29 38.27
CA GLU A 32 71.65 0.05 38.43
C GLU A 32 72.12 0.36 39.86
N SER A 33 71.73 1.52 40.40
CA SER A 33 72.06 1.94 41.77
C SER A 33 71.52 0.96 42.81
N TRP A 34 70.27 0.49 42.66
CA TRP A 34 69.67 -0.47 43.58
C TRP A 34 70.20 -1.90 43.42
N GLN A 35 70.64 -2.32 42.23
CA GLN A 35 71.34 -3.59 42.03
C GLN A 35 72.71 -3.61 42.73
N GLN A 36 73.49 -2.55 42.57
CA GLN A 36 74.79 -2.41 43.24
C GLN A 36 74.62 -2.39 44.77
N SER A 37 73.62 -1.64 45.26
CA SER A 37 73.28 -1.60 46.68
C SER A 37 72.84 -2.98 47.22
N LEU A 38 71.99 -3.70 46.48
CA LEU A 38 71.55 -5.06 46.83
C LEU A 38 72.73 -6.03 46.99
N GLU A 39 73.71 -5.96 46.08
CA GLU A 39 74.89 -6.83 46.13
C GLU A 39 75.72 -6.57 47.40
N ILE A 40 75.95 -5.29 47.74
CA ILE A 40 76.70 -4.92 48.95
C ILE A 40 75.96 -5.38 50.21
N TYR A 41 74.64 -5.16 50.32
CA TYR A 41 73.87 -5.63 51.48
C TYR A 41 73.87 -7.15 51.64
N ARG A 42 73.86 -7.91 50.52
CA ARG A 42 74.02 -9.38 50.56
C ARG A 42 75.39 -9.79 51.09
N GLN A 43 76.46 -9.09 50.69
CA GLN A 43 77.84 -9.39 51.13
C GLN A 43 78.05 -9.13 52.62
N ILE A 44 77.48 -8.05 53.16
CA ILE A 44 77.60 -7.71 54.59
C ILE A 44 76.56 -8.41 55.49
N GLY A 45 75.67 -9.21 54.90
CA GLY A 45 74.62 -9.95 55.63
C GLY A 45 73.44 -9.09 56.11
N ASP A 46 73.28 -7.86 55.62
CA ASP A 46 72.16 -7.00 55.97
C ASP A 46 70.90 -7.38 55.17
N ARG A 47 70.11 -8.29 55.75
CA ARG A 47 68.86 -8.75 55.17
C ARG A 47 67.82 -7.64 55.02
N GLY A 48 67.82 -6.64 55.91
CA GLY A 48 66.87 -5.53 55.88
C GLY A 48 67.11 -4.60 54.68
N GLY A 49 68.37 -4.20 54.48
CA GLY A 49 68.81 -3.41 53.32
C GLY A 49 68.62 -4.16 52.00
N ALA A 50 68.96 -5.45 51.95
CA ALA A 50 68.74 -6.27 50.76
C ALA A 50 67.26 -6.36 50.36
N ALA A 51 66.35 -6.53 51.33
CA ALA A 51 64.92 -6.55 51.06
C ALA A 51 64.41 -5.20 50.53
N TYR A 52 64.87 -4.07 51.08
CA TYR A 52 64.48 -2.75 50.58
C TYR A 52 64.94 -2.53 49.14
N SER A 53 66.19 -2.86 48.80
CA SER A 53 66.69 -2.73 47.43
C SER A 53 65.92 -3.63 46.45
N LEU A 54 65.51 -4.83 46.86
CA LEU A 54 64.65 -5.71 46.05
C LEU A 54 63.27 -5.11 45.80
N GLY A 55 62.62 -4.52 46.83
CA GLY A 55 61.33 -3.85 46.68
C GLY A 55 61.41 -2.65 45.72
N CYS A 56 62.46 -1.84 45.83
CA CYS A 56 62.72 -0.72 44.93
C CYS A 56 62.97 -1.17 43.48
N LEU A 57 63.74 -2.26 43.28
CA LEU A 57 63.90 -2.87 41.95
C LEU A 57 62.57 -3.34 41.38
N GLY A 58 61.73 -3.98 42.20
CA GLY A 58 60.38 -4.37 41.81
C GLY A 58 59.54 -3.17 41.35
N LEU A 59 59.59 -2.04 42.08
CA LEU A 59 58.89 -0.81 41.71
C LEU A 59 59.38 -0.23 40.37
N ALA A 60 60.69 -0.19 40.12
CA ALA A 60 61.23 0.28 38.85
C ALA A 60 60.83 -0.60 37.67
N TYR A 61 60.90 -1.93 37.81
CA TYR A 61 60.48 -2.85 36.75
C TYR A 61 58.97 -2.78 36.51
N ASN A 62 58.16 -2.56 37.56
CA ASN A 62 56.71 -2.35 37.41
C ASN A 62 56.43 -1.05 36.62
N ALA A 63 57.12 0.04 36.94
CA ALA A 63 57.00 1.31 36.23
C ALA A 63 57.41 1.22 34.74
N LEU A 64 58.35 0.32 34.40
CA LEU A 64 58.75 0.01 33.02
C LEU A 64 57.79 -0.93 32.28
N GLY A 65 56.74 -1.45 32.93
CA GLY A 65 55.83 -2.44 32.36
C GLY A 65 56.38 -3.86 32.30
N GLU A 66 57.56 -4.12 32.90
CA GLU A 66 58.18 -5.44 33.00
C GLU A 66 57.64 -6.21 34.22
N TYR A 67 56.32 -6.46 34.24
CA TYR A 67 55.60 -6.97 35.41
C TYR A 67 56.13 -8.32 35.94
N GLN A 68 56.55 -9.23 35.05
CA GLN A 68 57.10 -10.53 35.48
C GLN A 68 58.40 -10.37 36.27
N ARG A 69 59.31 -9.49 35.83
CA ARG A 69 60.55 -9.19 36.56
C ARG A 69 60.26 -8.51 37.88
N ALA A 70 59.29 -7.59 37.90
CA ALA A 70 58.85 -6.96 39.14
C ALA A 70 58.35 -8.01 40.15
N ILE A 71 57.52 -8.97 39.71
CA ILE A 71 57.03 -10.09 40.51
C ILE A 71 58.19 -10.92 41.08
N ASP A 72 59.21 -11.23 40.27
CA ASP A 72 60.36 -12.02 40.73
C ASP A 72 61.13 -11.29 41.86
N PHE A 73 61.30 -9.98 41.75
CA PHE A 73 61.95 -9.16 42.79
C PHE A 73 61.07 -9.01 44.04
N TYR A 74 59.76 -8.80 43.89
CA TYR A 74 58.84 -8.72 45.03
C TYR A 74 58.70 -10.05 45.77
N ASN A 75 58.76 -11.20 45.08
CA ASN A 75 58.76 -12.51 45.74
C ASN A 75 60.04 -12.73 46.57
N GLN A 76 61.20 -12.31 46.04
CA GLN A 76 62.46 -12.34 46.78
C GLN A 76 62.41 -11.41 48.00
N GLU A 77 61.85 -10.20 47.85
CA GLU A 77 61.63 -9.29 48.98
C GLU A 77 60.72 -9.93 50.03
N LEU A 78 59.55 -10.44 49.63
CA LEU A 78 58.54 -11.03 50.50
C LEU A 78 59.12 -12.17 51.35
N ALA A 79 59.93 -13.05 50.74
CA ALA A 79 60.60 -14.13 51.45
C ALA A 79 61.54 -13.62 52.56
N ILE A 80 62.32 -12.57 52.27
CA ILE A 80 63.22 -11.97 53.27
C ILE A 80 62.43 -11.22 54.35
N LYS A 81 61.37 -10.49 54.01
CA LYS A 81 60.53 -9.79 55.00
C LYS A 81 59.87 -10.76 55.99
N ARG A 82 59.42 -11.92 55.51
CA ARG A 82 58.92 -13.02 56.36
C ARG A 82 60.01 -13.59 57.27
N GLU A 83 61.20 -13.84 56.72
CA GLU A 83 62.36 -14.37 57.48
C GLU A 83 62.75 -13.46 58.66
N ILE A 84 62.77 -12.14 58.45
CA ILE A 84 63.15 -11.17 59.48
C ILE A 84 61.97 -10.72 60.39
N GLY A 85 60.78 -11.33 60.23
CA GLY A 85 59.60 -11.00 61.03
C GLY A 85 59.01 -9.60 60.78
N ASN A 86 59.31 -8.97 59.64
CA ASN A 86 58.81 -7.63 59.32
C ASN A 86 57.41 -7.70 58.69
N ARG A 87 56.39 -7.85 59.54
CA ARG A 87 54.97 -7.91 59.12
C ARG A 87 54.54 -6.68 58.31
N ARG A 88 55.06 -5.50 58.68
CA ARG A 88 54.81 -4.24 57.97
C ARG A 88 55.32 -4.30 56.52
N GLY A 89 56.55 -4.78 56.33
CA GLY A 89 57.14 -4.97 55.00
C GLY A 89 56.47 -6.08 54.20
N GLU A 90 56.01 -7.14 54.88
CA GLU A 90 55.28 -8.24 54.24
C GLU A 90 53.99 -7.76 53.56
N ALA A 91 53.17 -6.95 54.26
CA ALA A 91 51.94 -6.39 53.68
C ALA A 91 52.23 -5.54 52.42
N VAL A 92 53.28 -4.72 52.44
CA VAL A 92 53.67 -3.87 51.31
C VAL A 92 54.09 -4.72 50.10
N SER A 93 54.91 -5.75 50.30
CA SER A 93 55.33 -6.65 49.23
C SER A 93 54.14 -7.43 48.65
N LEU A 94 53.19 -7.87 49.48
CA LEU A 94 51.96 -8.53 49.02
C LEU A 94 51.07 -7.58 48.21
N SER A 95 50.87 -6.33 48.64
CA SER A 95 50.12 -5.32 47.86
C SER A 95 50.81 -5.05 46.51
N CYS A 96 52.15 -4.96 46.49
CA CYS A 96 52.92 -4.73 45.28
C CYS A 96 52.85 -5.94 44.30
N LEU A 97 52.91 -7.17 44.81
CA LEU A 97 52.65 -8.39 44.03
C LEU A 97 51.23 -8.37 43.45
N GLY A 98 50.22 -8.02 44.26
CA GLY A 98 48.84 -7.90 43.82
C GLY A 98 48.69 -6.93 42.63
N LYS A 99 49.30 -5.74 42.71
CA LYS A 99 49.31 -4.76 41.62
C LYS A 99 49.99 -5.27 40.35
N ALA A 100 51.13 -5.95 40.50
CA ALA A 100 51.88 -6.48 39.36
C ALA A 100 51.12 -7.63 38.67
N TYR A 101 50.53 -8.56 39.42
CA TYR A 101 49.69 -9.63 38.86
C TYR A 101 48.41 -9.08 38.21
N GLY A 102 47.79 -8.04 38.81
CA GLY A 102 46.64 -7.36 38.22
C GLY A 102 46.98 -6.70 36.89
N SER A 103 48.15 -6.08 36.79
CA SER A 103 48.66 -5.47 35.54
C SER A 103 49.00 -6.50 34.46
N LEU A 104 49.34 -7.73 34.86
CA LEU A 104 49.56 -8.87 33.96
C LEU A 104 48.25 -9.54 33.49
N GLY A 105 47.10 -9.17 34.07
CA GLY A 105 45.80 -9.80 33.81
C GLY A 105 45.55 -11.08 34.62
N GLU A 106 46.43 -11.45 35.55
CA GLU A 106 46.26 -12.60 36.44
C GLU A 106 45.44 -12.23 37.68
N TYR A 107 44.19 -11.84 37.46
CA TYR A 107 43.33 -11.22 38.48
C TYR A 107 43.08 -12.10 39.72
N GLN A 108 43.00 -13.43 39.57
CA GLN A 108 42.78 -14.33 40.70
C GLN A 108 43.96 -14.31 41.69
N LYS A 109 45.21 -14.32 41.17
CA LYS A 109 46.39 -14.19 42.02
C LYS A 109 46.48 -12.80 42.64
N ALA A 110 46.11 -11.76 41.89
CA ALA A 110 46.06 -10.41 42.40
C ALA A 110 45.13 -10.29 43.63
N ILE A 111 43.93 -10.90 43.54
CA ILE A 111 42.98 -10.98 44.66
C ILE A 111 43.62 -11.69 45.87
N GLU A 112 44.20 -12.87 45.68
CA GLU A 112 44.83 -13.64 46.77
C GLU A 112 45.92 -12.83 47.50
N PHE A 113 46.76 -12.11 46.76
CA PHE A 113 47.82 -11.29 47.35
C PHE A 113 47.27 -10.04 48.06
N HIS A 114 46.23 -9.39 47.51
CA HIS A 114 45.59 -8.26 48.17
C HIS A 114 44.77 -8.67 49.40
N GLU A 115 44.14 -9.84 49.42
CA GLU A 115 43.46 -10.40 50.59
C GLU A 115 44.45 -10.74 51.71
N GLN A 116 45.60 -11.33 51.36
CA GLN A 116 46.68 -11.55 52.33
C GLN A 116 47.21 -10.22 52.88
N SER A 117 47.45 -9.22 52.02
CA SER A 117 47.85 -7.87 52.43
C SER A 117 46.82 -7.25 53.41
N LEU A 118 45.53 -7.36 53.08
CA LEU A 118 44.43 -6.87 53.91
C LEU A 118 44.38 -7.57 55.28
N ALA A 119 44.57 -8.89 55.32
CA ALA A 119 44.60 -9.65 56.57
C ALA A 119 45.74 -9.22 57.49
N ILE A 120 46.93 -8.99 56.94
CA ILE A 120 48.08 -8.47 57.71
C ILE A 120 47.81 -7.04 58.18
N ALA A 121 47.25 -6.18 57.32
CA ALA A 121 46.93 -4.80 57.69
C ALA A 121 45.96 -4.73 58.89
N LYS A 122 44.98 -5.64 58.93
CA LYS A 122 44.07 -5.82 60.08
C LYS A 122 44.78 -6.37 61.32
N GLU A 123 45.67 -7.35 61.16
CA GLU A 123 46.44 -7.94 62.28
C GLU A 123 47.32 -6.91 63.00
N ILE A 124 47.89 -5.96 62.27
CA ILE A 124 48.77 -4.91 62.82
C ILE A 124 48.04 -3.60 63.16
N ASP A 125 46.69 -3.60 63.12
CA ASP A 125 45.82 -2.44 63.36
C ASP A 125 46.19 -1.19 62.52
N HIS A 126 46.67 -1.38 61.28
CA HIS A 126 47.09 -0.27 60.40
C HIS A 126 45.98 0.12 59.42
N THR A 127 45.00 0.88 59.92
CA THR A 127 43.76 1.29 59.23
C THR A 127 43.95 1.96 57.86
N GLN A 128 45.00 2.75 57.66
CA GLN A 128 45.28 3.37 56.34
C GLN A 128 45.62 2.32 55.25
N TRP A 129 46.25 1.21 55.63
CA TRP A 129 46.61 0.14 54.69
C TRP A 129 45.48 -0.85 54.48
N GLU A 130 44.61 -1.00 55.48
CA GLU A 130 43.33 -1.65 55.29
C GLU A 130 42.53 -0.94 54.20
N ALA A 131 42.37 0.39 54.30
CA ALA A 131 41.70 1.20 53.28
C ALA A 131 42.36 1.09 51.89
N GLY A 132 43.70 1.12 51.82
CA GLY A 132 44.45 0.94 50.58
C GLY A 132 44.29 -0.44 49.95
N SER A 133 44.34 -1.52 50.76
CA SER A 133 44.19 -2.90 50.27
C SER A 133 42.76 -3.17 49.79
N LEU A 134 41.75 -2.62 50.46
CA LEU A 134 40.36 -2.63 49.99
C LEU A 134 40.21 -1.87 48.67
N GLY A 135 40.83 -0.70 48.53
CA GLY A 135 40.85 0.06 47.29
C GLY A 135 41.49 -0.71 46.13
N ASP A 136 42.61 -1.41 46.39
CA ASP A 136 43.28 -2.24 45.41
C ASP A 136 42.45 -3.47 45.00
N LEU A 137 41.79 -4.15 45.95
CA LEU A 137 40.82 -5.22 45.64
C LEU A 137 39.70 -4.71 44.74
N GLY A 138 39.17 -3.53 45.04
CA GLY A 138 38.16 -2.87 44.21
C GLY A 138 38.63 -2.67 42.77
N ASN A 139 39.88 -2.23 42.56
CA ASN A 139 40.47 -2.03 41.23
C ASN A 139 40.55 -3.34 40.43
N VAL A 140 40.90 -4.45 41.09
CA VAL A 140 40.96 -5.77 40.45
C VAL A 140 39.57 -6.25 40.05
N TYR A 141 38.57 -6.14 40.93
CA TYR A 141 37.18 -6.50 40.61
C TYR A 141 36.57 -5.62 39.51
N LEU A 142 36.94 -4.32 39.47
CA LEU A 142 36.52 -3.42 38.40
C LEU A 142 37.07 -3.90 37.03
N SER A 143 38.32 -4.37 37.01
CA SER A 143 38.98 -4.89 35.80
C SER A 143 38.40 -6.24 35.35
N LEU A 144 37.91 -7.05 36.29
CA LEU A 144 37.20 -8.31 36.01
C LEU A 144 35.78 -8.12 35.45
N GLY A 145 35.23 -6.90 35.46
CA GLY A 145 33.83 -6.64 35.11
C GLY A 145 32.85 -6.92 36.24
N GLU A 146 33.32 -7.30 37.44
CA GLU A 146 32.49 -7.52 38.63
C GLU A 146 32.26 -6.20 39.39
N TYR A 147 31.59 -5.26 38.72
CA TYR A 147 31.44 -3.88 39.22
C TYR A 147 30.81 -3.80 40.61
N GLN A 148 29.85 -4.68 40.92
CA GLN A 148 29.19 -4.70 42.23
C GLN A 148 30.18 -4.96 43.37
N LYS A 149 31.04 -5.98 43.24
CA LYS A 149 32.07 -6.26 44.25
C LYS A 149 33.08 -5.13 44.33
N ALA A 150 33.46 -4.56 43.19
CA ALA A 150 34.37 -3.40 43.17
C ALA A 150 33.83 -2.23 44.01
N ILE A 151 32.54 -1.92 43.86
CA ILE A 151 31.85 -0.86 44.60
C ILE A 151 31.83 -1.15 46.10
N GLU A 152 31.54 -2.37 46.52
CA GLU A 152 31.55 -2.76 47.94
C GLU A 152 32.92 -2.51 48.58
N PHE A 153 34.00 -2.89 47.90
CA PHE A 153 35.36 -2.64 48.36
C PHE A 153 35.71 -1.15 48.40
N TYR A 154 35.32 -0.38 47.39
CA TYR A 154 35.54 1.08 47.40
C TYR A 154 34.73 1.79 48.49
N GLN A 155 33.51 1.35 48.78
CA GLN A 155 32.70 1.89 49.87
C GLN A 155 33.32 1.62 51.24
N GLN A 156 33.84 0.41 51.47
CA GLN A 156 34.58 0.08 52.70
C GLN A 156 35.85 0.93 52.82
N SER A 157 36.63 1.04 51.74
CA SER A 157 37.83 1.88 51.67
C SER A 157 37.51 3.36 51.97
N LEU A 158 36.42 3.89 51.41
CA LEU A 158 35.97 5.26 51.64
C LEU A 158 35.54 5.47 53.10
N ALA A 159 34.81 4.53 53.69
CA ALA A 159 34.33 4.61 55.07
C ALA A 159 35.52 4.70 56.05
N ILE A 160 36.52 3.83 55.88
CA ILE A 160 37.73 3.85 56.71
C ILE A 160 38.53 5.13 56.48
N SER A 161 38.71 5.56 55.22
CA SER A 161 39.46 6.80 54.92
C SER A 161 38.83 8.03 55.57
N ARG A 162 37.49 8.10 55.61
CA ARG A 162 36.75 9.17 56.31
C ARG A 162 36.91 9.09 57.82
N GLU A 163 36.86 7.89 58.39
CA GLU A 163 37.02 7.67 59.83
C GLU A 163 38.38 8.16 60.33
N ILE A 164 39.45 7.88 59.58
CA ILE A 164 40.83 8.25 59.95
C ILE A 164 41.25 9.64 59.48
N GLY A 165 40.39 10.35 58.74
CA GLY A 165 40.68 11.67 58.17
C GLY A 165 41.71 11.67 57.02
N ASP A 166 41.90 10.54 56.35
CA ASP A 166 42.78 10.42 55.18
C ASP A 166 42.10 11.03 53.94
N ARG A 167 42.44 12.29 53.67
CA ARG A 167 41.91 13.04 52.52
C ARG A 167 42.34 12.45 51.18
N GLU A 168 43.56 11.91 51.09
CA GLU A 168 44.06 11.33 49.84
C GLU A 168 43.34 10.01 49.54
N GLY A 169 43.18 9.17 50.58
CA GLY A 169 42.38 7.94 50.52
C GLY A 169 40.92 8.21 50.16
N GLU A 170 40.28 9.20 50.80
CA GLU A 170 38.90 9.58 50.49
C GLU A 170 38.72 10.00 49.02
N VAL A 171 39.60 10.88 48.50
CA VAL A 171 39.55 11.31 47.10
C VAL A 171 39.78 10.13 46.15
N ALA A 172 40.71 9.23 46.46
CA ALA A 172 40.96 8.05 45.65
C ALA A 172 39.73 7.12 45.60
N SER A 173 39.09 6.84 46.74
CA SER A 173 37.91 5.98 46.79
C SER A 173 36.70 6.62 46.12
N LEU A 174 36.49 7.94 46.24
CA LEU A 174 35.44 8.67 45.52
C LEU A 174 35.66 8.64 44.00
N ARG A 175 36.90 8.83 43.53
CA ARG A 175 37.25 8.72 42.10
C ARG A 175 37.00 7.32 41.57
N ASN A 176 37.37 6.29 42.33
CA ASN A 176 37.19 4.90 41.94
C ASN A 176 35.70 4.52 41.90
N LEU A 177 34.90 5.00 42.85
CA LEU A 177 33.44 4.88 42.81
C LEU A 177 32.87 5.57 41.57
N GLY A 178 33.32 6.78 41.23
CA GLY A 178 32.92 7.47 40.00
C GLY A 178 33.22 6.68 38.73
N ASN A 179 34.41 6.06 38.65
CA ASN A 179 34.77 5.20 37.52
C ASN A 179 33.87 3.95 37.43
N ALA A 180 33.58 3.31 38.57
CA ALA A 180 32.66 2.17 38.63
C ALA A 180 31.24 2.55 38.22
N THR A 181 30.76 3.73 38.63
CA THR A 181 29.47 4.28 38.22
C THR A 181 29.38 4.45 36.70
N ASN A 182 30.41 5.00 36.05
CA ASN A 182 30.44 5.14 34.59
C ASN A 182 30.40 3.78 33.88
N LYS A 183 31.06 2.75 34.44
CA LYS A 183 31.01 1.39 33.91
C LYS A 183 29.63 0.75 34.06
N LEU A 184 28.94 0.98 35.18
CA LEU A 184 27.54 0.57 35.35
C LEU A 184 26.59 1.28 34.38
N GLN A 185 26.80 2.57 34.13
CA GLN A 185 26.00 3.29 33.12
C GLN A 185 26.17 2.68 31.74
N GLN A 186 27.42 2.42 31.33
CA GLN A 186 27.73 1.77 30.07
C GLN A 186 27.11 0.37 29.98
N GLN A 187 27.21 -0.43 31.05
CA GLN A 187 26.58 -1.74 31.11
C GLN A 187 25.05 -1.64 30.94
N GLY A 188 24.42 -0.68 31.60
CA GLY A 188 22.98 -0.41 31.45
C GLY A 188 22.62 -0.07 30.00
N SER A 189 23.40 0.78 29.33
CA SER A 189 23.22 1.10 27.91
C SER A 189 23.39 -0.13 27.00
N ASP A 190 24.39 -0.97 27.25
CA ASP A 190 24.63 -2.19 26.46
C ASP A 190 23.49 -3.21 26.63
N GLN A 191 23.03 -3.41 27.87
CA GLN A 191 21.87 -4.26 28.18
C GLN A 191 20.60 -3.73 27.52
N PHE A 192 20.38 -2.42 27.59
CA PHE A 192 19.26 -1.75 26.94
C PHE A 192 19.27 -1.97 25.43
N ASN A 193 20.43 -1.84 24.78
CA ASN A 193 20.59 -2.08 23.33
C ASN A 193 20.28 -3.54 22.94
N ARG A 194 20.57 -4.50 23.84
CA ARG A 194 20.19 -5.91 23.70
C ARG A 194 18.73 -6.20 24.07
N SER A 195 17.94 -5.17 24.41
CA SER A 195 16.55 -5.27 24.88
C SER A 195 16.38 -6.02 26.21
N GLU A 196 17.46 -6.11 27.01
CA GLU A 196 17.47 -6.67 28.37
C GLU A 196 17.05 -5.60 29.39
N TYR A 197 15.86 -5.00 29.20
CA TYR A 197 15.43 -3.81 29.97
C TYR A 197 15.44 -3.99 31.50
N PRO A 198 15.03 -5.15 32.07
CA PRO A 198 15.12 -5.35 33.52
C PRO A 198 16.55 -5.30 34.06
N ALA A 199 17.51 -5.87 33.33
CA ALA A 199 18.92 -5.83 33.69
C ALA A 199 19.49 -4.40 33.57
N ALA A 200 19.10 -3.67 32.52
CA ALA A 200 19.49 -2.28 32.34
C ALA A 200 18.97 -1.39 33.49
N ILE A 201 17.73 -1.62 33.93
CA ILE A 201 17.15 -0.93 35.10
C ILE A 201 17.98 -1.19 36.35
N GLU A 202 18.38 -2.44 36.59
CA GLU A 202 19.21 -2.78 37.76
C GLU A 202 20.56 -2.03 37.72
N SER A 203 21.23 -2.04 36.57
CA SER A 203 22.51 -1.35 36.37
C SER A 203 22.38 0.17 36.58
N TRP A 204 21.34 0.80 36.03
CA TRP A 204 21.13 2.25 36.20
C TRP A 204 20.61 2.63 37.59
N GLN A 205 19.83 1.78 38.27
CA GLN A 205 19.44 2.00 39.67
C GLN A 205 20.65 2.01 40.60
N LYS A 206 21.57 1.07 40.41
CA LYS A 206 22.84 1.01 41.15
C LYS A 206 23.71 2.24 40.86
N SER A 207 23.85 2.60 39.58
CA SER A 207 24.56 3.81 39.17
C SER A 207 23.96 5.07 39.82
N LEU A 208 22.63 5.17 39.87
CA LEU A 208 21.91 6.28 40.51
C LEU A 208 22.21 6.38 42.01
N GLU A 209 22.17 5.26 42.73
CA GLU A 209 22.45 5.21 44.17
C GLU A 209 23.87 5.70 44.47
N ILE A 210 24.85 5.23 43.71
CA ILE A 210 26.26 5.60 43.91
C ILE A 210 26.51 7.05 43.53
N SER A 211 25.94 7.52 42.41
CA SER A 211 26.02 8.93 42.00
C SER A 211 25.53 9.86 43.12
N ARG A 212 24.43 9.50 43.79
CA ARG A 212 23.94 10.25 44.97
C ARG A 212 24.90 10.19 46.14
N GLN A 213 25.46 9.01 46.42
CA GLN A 213 26.42 8.81 47.52
C GLN A 213 27.69 9.65 47.35
N ILE A 214 28.22 9.74 46.14
CA ILE A 214 29.46 10.49 45.84
C ILE A 214 29.19 11.97 45.51
N GLY A 215 27.93 12.40 45.47
CA GLY A 215 27.53 13.77 45.12
C GLY A 215 27.67 14.12 43.64
N SER A 216 27.73 13.14 42.73
CA SER A 216 27.80 13.34 41.29
C SER A 216 26.42 13.66 40.71
N ARG A 217 26.06 14.95 40.68
CA ARG A 217 24.77 15.40 40.12
C ARG A 217 24.64 15.11 38.62
N GLY A 218 25.72 15.21 37.85
CA GLY A 218 25.71 14.82 36.43
C GLY A 218 25.42 13.32 36.24
N GLY A 219 26.13 12.46 36.98
CA GLY A 219 25.90 11.02 36.93
C GLY A 219 24.51 10.60 37.44
N GLU A 220 23.93 11.36 38.37
CA GLU A 220 22.55 11.19 38.81
C GLU A 220 21.57 11.47 37.66
N ALA A 221 21.73 12.59 36.95
CA ALA A 221 20.87 12.94 35.82
C ALA A 221 20.94 11.88 34.70
N ASP A 222 22.15 11.42 34.34
CA ASP A 222 22.35 10.43 33.29
C ASP A 222 21.71 9.07 33.64
N ALA A 223 21.87 8.61 34.88
CA ALA A 223 21.25 7.37 35.36
C ALA A 223 19.71 7.47 35.37
N LEU A 224 19.15 8.62 35.80
CA LEU A 224 17.71 8.88 35.75
C LEU A 224 17.19 8.89 34.30
N ASN A 225 17.94 9.46 33.37
CA ASN A 225 17.56 9.44 31.95
C ASN A 225 17.53 8.01 31.38
N GLY A 226 18.55 7.19 31.68
CA GLY A 226 18.56 5.78 31.30
C GLY A 226 17.37 5.02 31.88
N LEU A 227 17.08 5.18 33.17
CA LEU A 227 15.90 4.58 33.80
C LEU A 227 14.60 4.99 33.10
N GLY A 228 14.45 6.29 32.82
CA GLY A 228 13.30 6.81 32.08
C GLY A 228 13.11 6.10 30.74
N ASP A 229 14.19 5.90 29.98
CA ASP A 229 14.13 5.16 28.72
C ASP A 229 13.73 3.69 28.91
N ALA A 230 14.32 2.95 29.85
CA ALA A 230 13.92 1.55 30.09
C ALA A 230 12.44 1.42 30.48
N TYR A 231 11.95 2.28 31.37
CA TYR A 231 10.53 2.27 31.76
C TYR A 231 9.61 2.62 30.59
N ARG A 232 10.02 3.53 29.70
CA ARG A 232 9.27 3.83 28.47
C ARG A 232 9.18 2.61 27.55
N PHE A 233 10.27 1.87 27.36
CA PHE A 233 10.28 0.65 26.53
C PHE A 233 9.45 -0.50 27.14
N LEU A 234 9.34 -0.57 28.46
CA LEU A 234 8.43 -1.47 29.18
C LEU A 234 6.96 -1.03 29.14
N GLY A 235 6.64 0.12 28.55
CA GLY A 235 5.28 0.66 28.48
C GLY A 235 4.82 1.38 29.75
N GLN A 236 5.72 1.58 30.72
CA GLN A 236 5.44 2.26 31.99
C GLN A 236 5.70 3.77 31.86
N TYR A 237 4.93 4.43 30.98
CA TYR A 237 5.20 5.81 30.56
C TYR A 237 5.14 6.84 31.70
N LYS A 238 4.30 6.62 32.72
CA LYS A 238 4.21 7.55 33.86
C LYS A 238 5.47 7.54 34.72
N GLU A 239 6.06 6.38 34.96
CA GLU A 239 7.34 6.27 35.67
C GLU A 239 8.47 6.85 34.82
N ALA A 240 8.46 6.59 33.50
CA ALA A 240 9.42 7.20 32.58
C ALA A 240 9.42 8.73 32.65
N ILE A 241 8.24 9.35 32.63
CA ILE A 241 8.08 10.81 32.76
C ILE A 241 8.69 11.30 34.07
N LYS A 242 8.39 10.64 35.19
CA LYS A 242 8.92 11.02 36.51
C LYS A 242 10.45 11.00 36.55
N PHE A 243 11.09 10.00 35.96
CA PHE A 243 12.55 9.93 35.91
C PHE A 243 13.15 11.00 35.00
N HIS A 244 12.58 11.24 33.82
CA HIS A 244 13.05 12.30 32.93
C HIS A 244 12.83 13.71 33.50
N GLU A 245 11.74 13.95 34.26
CA GLU A 245 11.51 15.21 34.97
C GLU A 245 12.58 15.45 36.06
N GLN A 246 12.96 14.40 36.79
CA GLN A 246 14.06 14.49 37.77
C GLN A 246 15.39 14.79 37.08
N SER A 247 15.71 14.08 35.99
CA SER A 247 16.93 14.36 35.20
C SER A 247 16.97 15.80 34.67
N LEU A 248 15.84 16.30 34.16
CA LEU A 248 15.70 17.67 33.67
C LEU A 248 15.94 18.70 34.79
N ALA A 249 15.37 18.49 35.97
CA ALA A 249 15.54 19.38 37.12
C ALA A 249 17.01 19.47 37.54
N ILE A 250 17.71 18.34 37.60
CA ILE A 250 19.14 18.28 37.94
C ILE A 250 19.99 18.94 36.86
N SER A 251 19.71 18.66 35.59
CA SER A 251 20.44 19.26 34.46
C SER A 251 20.33 20.79 34.46
N LYS A 252 19.15 21.33 34.81
CA LYS A 252 18.95 22.78 35.01
C LYS A 252 19.71 23.33 36.20
N GLU A 253 19.69 22.62 37.34
CA GLU A 253 20.41 23.01 38.56
C GLU A 253 21.91 23.16 38.32
N ILE A 254 22.53 22.22 37.59
CA ILE A 254 23.97 22.23 37.30
C ILE A 254 24.35 23.03 36.05
N GLY A 255 23.39 23.64 35.35
CA GLY A 255 23.62 24.40 34.12
C GLY A 255 24.04 23.56 32.90
N HIS A 256 23.77 22.25 32.90
CA HIS A 256 24.12 21.36 31.79
C HIS A 256 23.08 21.43 30.66
N LYS A 257 23.30 22.38 29.74
CA LYS A 257 22.35 22.69 28.65
C LYS A 257 22.07 21.54 27.68
N GLN A 258 23.08 20.73 27.37
CA GLN A 258 22.88 19.55 26.53
C GLN A 258 21.96 18.52 27.24
N GLY A 259 22.22 18.21 28.51
CA GLY A 259 21.35 17.32 29.30
C GLY A 259 19.94 17.87 29.52
N GLU A 260 19.77 19.20 29.60
CA GLU A 260 18.45 19.85 29.60
C GLU A 260 17.69 19.52 28.30
N ALA A 261 18.33 19.71 27.14
CA ALA A 261 17.75 19.41 25.83
C ALA A 261 17.41 17.91 25.67
N ASP A 262 18.31 17.02 26.07
CA ASP A 262 18.11 15.56 25.94
C ASP A 262 16.94 15.08 26.82
N SER A 263 16.85 15.57 28.06
CA SER A 263 15.76 15.23 28.98
C SER A 263 14.40 15.76 28.47
N LEU A 264 14.36 16.97 27.90
CA LEU A 264 13.17 17.52 27.24
C LEU A 264 12.75 16.69 26.03
N ASN A 265 13.71 16.25 25.19
CA ASN A 265 13.42 15.40 24.05
C ASN A 265 12.84 14.04 24.47
N ASN A 266 13.37 13.46 25.55
CA ASN A 266 12.90 12.20 26.13
C ASN A 266 11.52 12.33 26.79
N LEU A 267 11.23 13.44 27.47
CA LEU A 267 9.86 13.77 27.91
C LEU A 267 8.91 13.86 26.71
N GLY A 268 9.35 14.49 25.62
CA GLY A 268 8.60 14.51 24.37
C GLY A 268 8.29 13.11 23.83
N LEU A 269 9.25 12.18 23.88
CA LEU A 269 9.03 10.77 23.53
C LEU A 269 8.04 10.07 24.47
N ALA A 270 8.16 10.27 25.78
CA ALA A 270 7.31 9.63 26.78
C ALA A 270 5.85 10.12 26.70
N TYR A 271 5.63 11.43 26.60
CA TYR A 271 4.29 12.00 26.39
C TYR A 271 3.67 11.57 25.05
N GLY A 272 4.48 11.50 23.98
CA GLY A 272 4.03 10.96 22.70
C GLY A 272 3.60 9.49 22.81
N SER A 273 4.33 8.68 23.58
CA SER A 273 3.99 7.27 23.83
C SER A 273 2.71 7.11 24.66
N LEU A 274 2.36 8.10 25.48
CA LEU A 274 1.09 8.20 26.22
C LEU A 274 -0.07 8.73 25.34
N GLY A 275 0.19 9.14 24.10
CA GLY A 275 -0.79 9.75 23.20
C GLY A 275 -1.04 11.25 23.45
N GLN A 276 -0.25 11.89 24.32
CA GLN A 276 -0.34 13.33 24.62
C GLN A 276 0.55 14.13 23.64
N TYR A 277 0.20 14.11 22.36
CA TYR A 277 1.05 14.65 21.29
C TYR A 277 1.30 16.15 21.39
N GLN A 278 0.33 16.93 21.89
CA GLN A 278 0.50 18.37 22.09
C GLN A 278 1.61 18.68 23.11
N ARG A 279 1.61 18.00 24.27
CA ARG A 279 2.69 18.13 25.26
C ARG A 279 4.02 17.64 24.70
N ALA A 280 4.01 16.59 23.89
CA ALA A 280 5.21 16.11 23.23
C ALA A 280 5.83 17.18 22.32
N ILE A 281 5.01 17.94 21.59
CA ILE A 281 5.44 19.05 20.74
C ILE A 281 6.07 20.16 21.58
N GLU A 282 5.43 20.56 22.67
CA GLU A 282 5.93 21.62 23.57
C GLU A 282 7.35 21.31 24.09
N PHE A 283 7.56 20.09 24.61
CA PHE A 283 8.87 19.69 25.13
C PHE A 283 9.93 19.59 24.03
N ARG A 284 9.57 19.09 22.84
CA ARG A 284 10.50 19.01 21.70
C ARG A 284 10.85 20.37 21.12
N GLN A 285 9.92 21.33 21.13
CA GLN A 285 10.21 22.71 20.73
C GLN A 285 11.20 23.38 21.69
N GLN A 286 11.07 23.14 23.00
CA GLN A 286 12.05 23.61 23.99
C GLN A 286 13.42 22.97 23.78
N SER A 287 13.47 21.64 23.58
CA SER A 287 14.72 20.93 23.26
C SER A 287 15.39 21.43 21.98
N LEU A 288 14.59 21.69 20.93
CA LEU A 288 15.05 22.25 19.66
C LEU A 288 15.66 23.64 19.84
N ALA A 289 15.01 24.51 20.62
CA ALA A 289 15.49 25.86 20.88
C ALA A 289 16.86 25.84 21.59
N ILE A 290 16.99 25.03 22.64
CA ILE A 290 18.26 24.89 23.38
C ILE A 290 19.35 24.29 22.48
N SER A 291 19.03 23.24 21.72
CA SER A 291 20.00 22.61 20.80
C SER A 291 20.52 23.59 19.76
N ARG A 292 19.66 24.49 19.24
CA ARG A 292 20.06 25.57 18.34
C ARG A 292 20.91 26.64 19.02
N GLU A 293 20.55 27.03 20.25
CA GLU A 293 21.31 28.00 21.04
C GLU A 293 22.75 27.56 21.28
N ILE A 294 22.95 26.28 21.62
CA ILE A 294 24.28 25.72 21.91
C ILE A 294 25.00 25.14 20.68
N GLY A 295 24.39 25.19 19.49
CA GLY A 295 24.96 24.64 18.25
C GLY A 295 25.04 23.11 18.20
N HIS A 296 24.27 22.38 19.01
CA HIS A 296 24.24 20.92 19.06
C HIS A 296 23.41 20.34 17.90
N LYS A 297 24.06 20.15 16.75
CA LYS A 297 23.40 19.71 15.49
C LYS A 297 22.70 18.36 15.59
N GLN A 298 23.27 17.40 16.32
CA GLN A 298 22.65 16.10 16.54
C GLN A 298 21.30 16.25 17.28
N GLY A 299 21.28 16.99 18.39
CA GLY A 299 20.06 17.26 19.16
C GLY A 299 19.04 18.10 18.40
N GLU A 300 19.49 19.03 17.54
CA GLU A 300 18.61 19.75 16.60
C GLU A 300 17.89 18.76 15.68
N ALA A 301 18.62 17.85 15.03
CA ALA A 301 18.06 16.86 14.12
C ALA A 301 17.14 15.84 14.82
N ASP A 302 17.47 15.41 16.04
CA ASP A 302 16.64 14.50 16.85
C ASP A 302 15.32 15.15 17.26
N SER A 303 15.37 16.42 17.69
CA SER A 303 14.18 17.19 18.05
C SER A 303 13.26 17.41 16.84
N LEU A 304 13.80 17.76 15.68
CA LEU A 304 13.05 17.92 14.44
C LEU A 304 12.39 16.61 13.99
N ASN A 305 13.12 15.49 14.00
CA ASN A 305 12.55 14.18 13.67
C ASN A 305 11.43 13.79 14.65
N GLY A 306 11.61 14.12 15.92
CA GLY A 306 10.62 13.95 16.96
C GLY A 306 9.35 14.77 16.76
N LEU A 307 9.49 16.03 16.34
CA LEU A 307 8.36 16.91 15.98
C LEU A 307 7.62 16.34 14.76
N GLY A 308 8.35 15.87 13.74
CA GLY A 308 7.77 15.19 12.59
C GLY A 308 6.89 14.00 13.01
N ASN A 309 7.40 13.15 13.91
CA ASN A 309 6.63 12.03 14.46
C ASN A 309 5.37 12.48 15.24
N ALA A 310 5.46 13.56 16.01
CA ALA A 310 4.33 14.07 16.81
C ALA A 310 3.24 14.70 15.92
N TYR A 311 3.62 15.49 14.92
CA TYR A 311 2.67 16.07 13.95
C TYR A 311 2.01 14.98 13.10
N ARG A 312 2.76 13.96 12.67
CA ARG A 312 2.19 12.79 11.99
C ARG A 312 1.14 12.10 12.87
N SER A 313 1.40 11.95 14.16
CA SER A 313 0.45 11.39 15.12
C SER A 313 -0.81 12.24 15.35
N LEU A 314 -0.77 13.54 15.07
CA LEU A 314 -1.91 14.45 15.08
C LEU A 314 -2.69 14.49 13.76
N GLY A 315 -2.19 13.86 12.69
CA GLY A 315 -2.77 13.94 11.35
C GLY A 315 -2.26 15.12 10.52
N GLU A 316 -1.34 15.93 11.04
CA GLU A 316 -0.74 17.08 10.33
C GLU A 316 0.45 16.61 9.47
N TYR A 317 0.17 15.78 8.45
CA TYR A 317 1.19 15.08 7.67
C TYR A 317 2.12 16.01 6.89
N GLN A 318 1.61 17.11 6.34
CA GLN A 318 2.43 18.08 5.60
C GLN A 318 3.50 18.72 6.47
N ARG A 319 3.15 19.12 7.71
CA ARG A 319 4.12 19.65 8.68
C ARG A 319 5.09 18.57 9.13
N ALA A 320 4.64 17.33 9.27
CA ALA A 320 5.53 16.22 9.58
C ALA A 320 6.62 16.06 8.52
N ILE A 321 6.26 16.18 7.24
CA ILE A 321 7.20 16.14 6.11
C ILE A 321 8.23 17.27 6.22
N GLU A 322 7.80 18.51 6.46
CA GLU A 322 8.71 19.66 6.61
C GLU A 322 9.76 19.42 7.71
N PHE A 323 9.34 18.94 8.88
CA PHE A 323 10.24 18.65 9.99
C PHE A 323 11.18 17.47 9.72
N HIS A 324 10.68 16.39 9.10
CA HIS A 324 11.53 15.27 8.72
C HIS A 324 12.54 15.65 7.63
N GLN A 325 12.19 16.52 6.67
CA GLN A 325 13.11 17.05 5.66
C GLN A 325 14.21 17.92 6.28
N GLN A 326 13.86 18.81 7.22
CA GLN A 326 14.85 19.61 7.94
C GLN A 326 15.81 18.71 8.74
N SER A 327 15.28 17.70 9.44
CA SER A 327 16.11 16.70 10.13
C SER A 327 17.03 15.97 9.15
N LEU A 328 16.49 15.50 8.02
CA LEU A 328 17.25 14.78 6.99
C LEU A 328 18.42 15.62 6.45
N ALA A 329 18.20 16.90 6.18
CA ALA A 329 19.23 17.80 5.69
C ALA A 329 20.40 17.93 6.69
N ILE A 330 20.10 18.16 7.98
CA ILE A 330 21.13 18.27 9.02
C ILE A 330 21.88 16.95 9.19
N ARG A 331 21.19 15.80 9.16
CA ARG A 331 21.83 14.50 9.32
C ARG A 331 22.80 14.17 8.18
N ARG A 332 22.46 14.56 6.95
CA ARG A 332 23.36 14.49 5.80
C ARG A 332 24.56 15.42 5.97
N GLU A 333 24.35 16.64 6.46
CA GLU A 333 25.42 17.61 6.74
C GLU A 333 26.45 17.08 7.73
N ILE A 334 26.00 16.45 8.83
CA ILE A 334 26.88 15.92 9.89
C ILE A 334 27.35 14.47 9.65
N GLY A 335 26.91 13.83 8.56
CA GLY A 335 27.28 12.44 8.23
C GLY A 335 26.62 11.37 9.11
N ASP A 336 25.51 11.67 9.80
CA ASP A 336 24.77 10.71 10.62
C ASP A 336 23.90 9.78 9.75
N ARG A 337 24.51 8.70 9.25
CA ARG A 337 23.85 7.70 8.38
C ARG A 337 22.68 7.00 9.07
N GLN A 338 22.83 6.64 10.35
CA GLN A 338 21.76 5.95 11.10
C GLN A 338 20.53 6.85 11.23
N GLY A 339 20.75 8.11 11.58
CA GLY A 339 19.67 9.07 11.67
C GLY A 339 19.11 9.46 10.30
N GLU A 340 19.92 9.54 9.25
CA GLU A 340 19.45 9.75 7.86
C GLU A 340 18.39 8.69 7.51
N ALA A 341 18.69 7.41 7.78
CA ALA A 341 17.75 6.32 7.59
C ALA A 341 16.48 6.45 8.45
N ASN A 342 16.57 7.02 9.65
CA ASN A 342 15.42 7.28 10.51
C ASN A 342 14.53 8.41 9.96
N SER A 343 15.11 9.51 9.49
CA SER A 343 14.36 10.63 8.89
C SER A 343 13.70 10.20 7.58
N LEU A 344 14.38 9.44 6.73
CA LEU A 344 13.80 8.84 5.51
C LEU A 344 12.63 7.90 5.85
N SER A 345 12.77 7.07 6.88
CA SER A 345 11.65 6.24 7.35
C SER A 345 10.49 7.08 7.90
N GLY A 346 10.77 8.22 8.55
CA GLY A 346 9.76 9.20 8.97
C GLY A 346 8.99 9.79 7.80
N LEU A 347 9.70 10.19 6.74
CA LEU A 347 9.10 10.68 5.48
C LEU A 347 8.24 9.61 4.82
N GLY A 348 8.75 8.39 4.68
CA GLY A 348 7.98 7.28 4.10
C GLY A 348 6.67 7.05 4.86
N ASN A 349 6.74 7.03 6.20
CA ASN A 349 5.54 6.94 7.02
C ASN A 349 4.60 8.15 6.86
N ALA A 350 5.11 9.37 6.67
CA ALA A 350 4.25 10.54 6.48
C ALA A 350 3.51 10.49 5.13
N TYR A 351 4.20 10.09 4.05
CA TYR A 351 3.59 9.87 2.74
C TYR A 351 2.60 8.71 2.73
N HIS A 352 2.83 7.65 3.52
CA HIS A 352 1.86 6.56 3.73
C HIS A 352 0.49 7.08 4.14
N TYR A 353 0.45 8.04 5.08
CA TYR A 353 -0.80 8.60 5.58
C TYR A 353 -1.40 9.69 4.69
N LEU A 354 -0.66 10.19 3.71
CA LEU A 354 -1.21 11.03 2.63
C LEU A 354 -1.79 10.20 1.48
N GLY A 355 -1.53 8.89 1.47
CA GLY A 355 -1.89 7.96 0.41
C GLY A 355 -0.90 7.93 -0.77
N GLU A 356 0.14 8.78 -0.74
CA GLU A 356 1.21 8.82 -1.75
C GLU A 356 2.17 7.61 -1.64
N TYR A 357 1.65 6.40 -1.85
CA TYR A 357 2.35 5.12 -1.62
C TYR A 357 3.62 4.95 -2.46
N GLN A 358 3.69 5.57 -3.64
CA GLN A 358 4.90 5.53 -4.47
C GLN A 358 6.07 6.28 -3.81
N ARG A 359 5.81 7.47 -3.26
CA ARG A 359 6.83 8.22 -2.51
C ARG A 359 7.19 7.50 -1.20
N GLU A 360 6.21 6.91 -0.52
CA GLU A 360 6.48 6.03 0.64
C GLU A 360 7.54 4.97 0.30
N ILE A 361 7.33 4.24 -0.80
CA ILE A 361 8.24 3.19 -1.27
C ILE A 361 9.63 3.74 -1.54
N GLU A 362 9.76 4.86 -2.26
CA GLU A 362 11.06 5.49 -2.56
C GLU A 362 11.84 5.82 -1.27
N PHE A 363 11.20 6.46 -0.29
CA PHE A 363 11.84 6.81 0.96
C PHE A 363 12.19 5.59 1.82
N HIS A 364 11.33 4.57 1.86
CA HIS A 364 11.62 3.33 2.57
C HIS A 364 12.72 2.50 1.91
N GLN A 365 12.82 2.49 0.58
CA GLN A 365 13.93 1.88 -0.15
C GLN A 365 15.26 2.58 0.12
N GLN A 366 15.29 3.93 0.13
CA GLN A 366 16.48 4.68 0.53
C GLN A 366 16.89 4.36 1.98
N SER A 367 15.92 4.35 2.91
CA SER A 367 16.19 3.95 4.30
C SER A 367 16.74 2.52 4.39
N LEU A 368 16.17 1.58 3.64
CA LEU A 368 16.62 0.19 3.60
C LEU A 368 18.07 0.07 3.11
N ALA A 369 18.42 0.78 2.04
CA ALA A 369 19.78 0.77 1.47
C ALA A 369 20.82 1.23 2.50
N ILE A 370 20.56 2.34 3.20
CA ILE A 370 21.46 2.86 4.24
C ILE A 370 21.59 1.87 5.41
N ARG A 371 20.48 1.27 5.84
CA ARG A 371 20.51 0.31 6.96
C ARG A 371 21.31 -0.94 6.65
N ARG A 372 21.24 -1.42 5.39
CA ARG A 372 22.10 -2.50 4.91
C ARG A 372 23.57 -2.09 4.87
N GLU A 373 23.87 -0.88 4.39
CA GLU A 373 25.23 -0.34 4.33
C GLU A 373 25.90 -0.27 5.73
N ILE A 374 25.16 0.19 6.75
CA ILE A 374 25.71 0.34 8.11
C ILE A 374 25.56 -0.94 8.97
N GLY A 375 25.00 -2.01 8.43
CA GLY A 375 24.78 -3.27 9.17
C GLY A 375 23.67 -3.22 10.23
N ASP A 376 22.75 -2.26 10.19
CA ASP A 376 21.60 -2.14 11.09
C ASP A 376 20.52 -3.16 10.74
N ARG A 377 20.72 -4.42 11.16
CA ARG A 377 19.79 -5.55 10.89
C ARG A 377 18.39 -5.30 11.45
N ARG A 378 18.28 -4.69 12.64
CA ARG A 378 16.98 -4.39 13.27
C ARG A 378 16.21 -3.37 12.45
N GLY A 379 16.87 -2.31 12.01
CA GLY A 379 16.28 -1.31 11.15
C GLY A 379 15.97 -1.85 9.75
N GLU A 380 16.83 -2.70 9.18
CA GLU A 380 16.60 -3.36 7.88
C GLU A 380 15.25 -4.09 7.90
N ALA A 381 15.03 -4.92 8.93
CA ALA A 381 13.76 -5.61 9.10
C ALA A 381 12.56 -4.65 9.24
N LYS A 382 12.73 -3.50 9.89
CA LYS A 382 11.68 -2.48 10.00
C LYS A 382 11.36 -1.84 8.65
N SER A 383 12.37 -1.46 7.87
CA SER A 383 12.17 -0.90 6.53
C SER A 383 11.50 -1.90 5.58
N LEU A 384 11.91 -3.18 5.62
CA LEU A 384 11.27 -4.25 4.86
C LEU A 384 9.80 -4.43 5.27
N ASN A 385 9.49 -4.42 6.58
CA ASN A 385 8.11 -4.49 7.04
C ASN A 385 7.27 -3.30 6.54
N ASN A 386 7.83 -2.09 6.54
CA ASN A 386 7.13 -0.92 6.03
C ASN A 386 6.91 -1.00 4.52
N LEU A 387 7.88 -1.49 3.74
CA LEU A 387 7.68 -1.75 2.31
C LEU A 387 6.57 -2.78 2.07
N GLY A 388 6.51 -3.85 2.87
CA GLY A 388 5.40 -4.80 2.81
C GLY A 388 4.03 -4.13 3.02
N ASN A 389 3.93 -3.25 4.03
CA ASN A 389 2.72 -2.46 4.26
C ASN A 389 2.38 -1.51 3.09
N ALA A 390 3.37 -0.92 2.43
CA ALA A 390 3.16 -0.05 1.27
C ALA A 390 2.59 -0.85 0.09
N TYR A 391 3.17 -2.03 -0.21
CA TYR A 391 2.66 -2.91 -1.26
C TYR A 391 1.28 -3.50 -0.94
N HIS A 392 0.95 -3.72 0.35
CA HIS A 392 -0.41 -4.07 0.78
C HIS A 392 -1.43 -3.03 0.33
N ARG A 393 -1.11 -1.74 0.48
CA ARG A 393 -2.00 -0.63 0.09
C ARG A 393 -2.20 -0.55 -1.41
N LEU A 394 -1.19 -0.89 -2.20
CA LEU A 394 -1.27 -0.97 -3.65
C LEU A 394 -1.95 -2.25 -4.17
N GLY A 395 -2.38 -3.17 -3.29
CA GLY A 395 -2.96 -4.46 -3.67
C GLY A 395 -1.94 -5.45 -4.27
N GLN A 396 -0.64 -5.14 -4.19
CA GLN A 396 0.44 -6.01 -4.70
C GLN A 396 0.82 -7.07 -3.65
N TYR A 397 -0.13 -7.94 -3.31
CA TYR A 397 -0.01 -8.89 -2.19
C TYR A 397 1.17 -9.87 -2.30
N GLN A 398 1.59 -10.21 -3.52
CA GLN A 398 2.77 -11.07 -3.72
C GLN A 398 4.07 -10.38 -3.27
N ARG A 399 4.24 -9.09 -3.58
CA ARG A 399 5.42 -8.31 -3.13
C ARG A 399 5.36 -8.04 -1.63
N GLU A 400 4.16 -7.78 -1.10
CA GLU A 400 3.95 -7.67 0.36
C GLU A 400 4.51 -8.90 1.10
N ILE A 401 4.16 -10.12 0.64
CA ILE A 401 4.64 -11.38 1.22
C ILE A 401 6.17 -11.45 1.18
N GLU A 402 6.80 -11.18 0.04
CA GLU A 402 8.26 -11.22 -0.10
C GLU A 402 8.98 -10.31 0.91
N PHE A 403 8.49 -9.08 1.10
CA PHE A 403 9.08 -8.13 2.04
C PHE A 403 8.82 -8.50 3.50
N HIS A 404 7.62 -8.99 3.83
CA HIS A 404 7.30 -9.46 5.18
C HIS A 404 8.06 -10.73 5.56
N GLU A 405 8.28 -11.67 4.64
CA GLU A 405 9.10 -12.86 4.84
C GLU A 405 10.56 -12.49 5.11
N GLN A 406 11.14 -11.56 4.34
CA GLN A 406 12.50 -11.05 4.61
C GLN A 406 12.59 -10.40 6.00
N SER A 407 11.63 -9.53 6.35
CA SER A 407 11.56 -8.92 7.69
C SER A 407 11.49 -9.98 8.79
N TRP A 408 10.63 -10.99 8.61
CA TRP A 408 10.45 -12.09 9.56
C TRP A 408 11.75 -12.88 9.75
N ALA A 409 12.42 -13.26 8.66
CA ALA A 409 13.68 -14.01 8.71
C ALA A 409 14.77 -13.26 9.50
N ILE A 410 14.92 -11.95 9.26
CA ILE A 410 15.91 -11.13 9.99
C ILE A 410 15.54 -11.01 11.48
N LYS A 411 14.26 -10.79 11.80
CA LYS A 411 13.82 -10.68 13.21
C LYS A 411 14.04 -11.98 13.97
N ARG A 412 13.86 -13.13 13.32
CA ARG A 412 14.19 -14.44 13.87
C ARG A 412 15.69 -14.61 14.08
N GLU A 413 16.51 -14.21 13.11
CA GLU A 413 17.98 -14.25 13.19
C GLU A 413 18.52 -13.44 14.37
N ILE A 414 18.01 -12.23 14.60
CA ILE A 414 18.46 -11.34 15.69
C ILE A 414 17.78 -11.62 17.04
N GLY A 415 16.90 -12.63 17.12
CA GLY A 415 16.18 -12.98 18.35
C GLY A 415 15.07 -12.00 18.77
N ASP A 416 14.58 -11.13 17.87
CA ASP A 416 13.45 -10.23 18.14
C ASP A 416 12.12 -11.00 18.06
N ARG A 417 11.82 -11.79 19.10
CA ARG A 417 10.61 -12.63 19.20
C ARG A 417 9.32 -11.81 19.08
N ARG A 418 9.29 -10.58 19.61
CA ARG A 418 8.13 -9.70 19.49
C ARG A 418 7.95 -9.23 18.05
N GLY A 419 9.02 -8.84 17.37
CA GLY A 419 8.99 -8.48 15.96
C GLY A 419 8.61 -9.67 15.07
N GLU A 420 9.07 -10.88 15.41
CA GLU A 420 8.73 -12.13 14.73
C GLU A 420 7.21 -12.33 14.70
N ALA A 421 6.56 -12.27 15.87
CA ALA A 421 5.10 -12.37 15.98
C ALA A 421 4.37 -11.31 15.13
N VAL A 422 4.82 -10.05 15.17
CA VAL A 422 4.21 -8.99 14.35
C VAL A 422 4.33 -9.28 12.85
N SER A 423 5.48 -9.80 12.39
CA SER A 423 5.70 -10.10 10.97
C SER A 423 4.84 -11.28 10.51
N LEU A 424 4.73 -12.32 11.34
CA LEU A 424 3.84 -13.46 11.11
C LEU A 424 2.38 -13.00 11.03
N ASN A 425 1.95 -12.09 11.90
CA ASN A 425 0.60 -11.54 11.84
C ASN A 425 0.36 -10.75 10.54
N ASN A 426 1.35 -10.00 10.04
CA ASN A 426 1.24 -9.31 8.76
C ASN A 426 1.19 -10.29 7.58
N LEU A 427 1.98 -11.37 7.61
CA LEU A 427 1.90 -12.45 6.62
C LEU A 427 0.52 -13.10 6.60
N GLY A 428 -0.07 -13.38 7.77
CA GLY A 428 -1.44 -13.89 7.86
C GLY A 428 -2.45 -12.96 7.18
N ASN A 429 -2.35 -11.65 7.43
CA ASN A 429 -3.18 -10.64 6.76
C ASN A 429 -2.93 -10.60 5.23
N ALA A 430 -1.71 -10.85 4.74
CA ALA A 430 -1.42 -10.91 3.31
C ALA A 430 -2.09 -12.12 2.64
N TYR A 431 -2.00 -13.29 3.28
CA TYR A 431 -2.66 -14.51 2.79
C TYR A 431 -4.19 -14.42 2.86
N HIS A 432 -4.73 -13.70 3.84
CA HIS A 432 -6.15 -13.35 3.92
C HIS A 432 -6.62 -12.64 2.64
N ARG A 433 -5.86 -11.65 2.16
CA ARG A 433 -6.19 -10.88 0.95
C ARG A 433 -6.17 -11.72 -0.32
N LEU A 434 -5.40 -12.80 -0.33
CA LEU A 434 -5.36 -13.79 -1.42
C LEU A 434 -6.45 -14.87 -1.29
N GLY A 435 -7.33 -14.81 -0.27
CA GLY A 435 -8.33 -15.84 0.01
C GLY A 435 -7.75 -17.18 0.49
N GLN A 436 -6.46 -17.20 0.86
CA GLN A 436 -5.76 -18.41 1.33
C GLN A 436 -5.93 -18.58 2.86
N TYR A 437 -7.18 -18.74 3.30
CA TYR A 437 -7.56 -18.74 4.73
C TYR A 437 -6.83 -19.79 5.57
N GLN A 438 -6.47 -20.94 4.99
CA GLN A 438 -5.71 -21.96 5.71
C GLN A 438 -4.29 -21.50 6.06
N ARG A 439 -3.59 -20.82 5.13
CA ARG A 439 -2.26 -20.27 5.38
C ARG A 439 -2.33 -19.08 6.34
N GLU A 440 -3.38 -18.24 6.22
CA GLU A 440 -3.66 -17.17 7.18
C GLU A 440 -3.70 -17.71 8.63
N ILE A 441 -4.47 -18.77 8.86
CA ILE A 441 -4.60 -19.41 10.18
C ILE A 441 -3.24 -19.89 10.70
N GLU A 442 -2.45 -20.61 9.89
CA GLU A 442 -1.13 -21.11 10.27
C GLU A 442 -0.20 -19.99 10.76
N PHE A 443 -0.17 -18.84 10.06
CA PHE A 443 0.65 -17.70 10.43
C PHE A 443 0.14 -16.98 11.70
N HIS A 444 -1.18 -16.82 11.84
CA HIS A 444 -1.74 -16.21 13.05
C HIS A 444 -1.60 -17.10 14.29
N GLU A 445 -1.69 -18.43 14.16
CA GLU A 445 -1.44 -19.37 15.25
C GLU A 445 0.02 -19.30 15.72
N GLN A 446 0.98 -19.22 14.80
CA GLN A 446 2.39 -19.04 15.15
C GLN A 446 2.63 -17.69 15.87
N SER A 447 2.06 -16.59 15.35
CA SER A 447 2.12 -15.28 16.01
C SER A 447 1.52 -15.30 17.42
N TRP A 448 0.38 -15.98 17.58
CA TRP A 448 -0.30 -16.16 18.86
C TRP A 448 0.57 -16.94 19.84
N ALA A 449 1.12 -18.08 19.42
CA ALA A 449 1.98 -18.92 20.25
C ALA A 449 3.21 -18.17 20.77
N ILE A 450 3.91 -17.44 19.89
CA ILE A 450 5.08 -16.62 20.27
C ILE A 450 4.65 -15.49 21.22
N SER A 451 3.57 -14.79 20.92
CA SER A 451 3.08 -13.69 21.77
C SER A 451 2.72 -14.17 23.17
N ARG A 452 2.12 -15.36 23.28
CA ARG A 452 1.77 -15.99 24.55
C ARG A 452 3.02 -16.43 25.31
N GLU A 453 3.99 -17.04 24.63
CA GLU A 453 5.28 -17.48 25.21
C GLU A 453 6.03 -16.31 25.88
N ILE A 454 6.12 -15.17 25.20
CA ILE A 454 6.88 -14.00 25.69
C ILE A 454 6.04 -13.05 26.57
N GLY A 455 4.78 -13.40 26.89
CA GLY A 455 3.88 -12.54 27.66
C GLY A 455 3.44 -11.25 26.95
N TYR A 456 3.55 -11.17 25.62
CA TYR A 456 3.13 -10.01 24.83
C TYR A 456 1.60 -9.99 24.64
N ARG A 457 0.87 -9.64 25.70
CA ARG A 457 -0.61 -9.65 25.76
C ARG A 457 -1.29 -8.91 24.61
N ARG A 458 -0.74 -7.77 24.17
CA ARG A 458 -1.31 -7.00 23.05
C ARG A 458 -1.23 -7.79 21.74
N GLY A 459 -0.09 -8.42 21.45
CA GLY A 459 0.08 -9.27 20.26
C GLY A 459 -0.76 -10.53 20.31
N GLU A 460 -0.92 -11.12 21.49
CA GLU A 460 -1.80 -12.26 21.74
C GLU A 460 -3.25 -11.91 21.37
N SER A 461 -3.78 -10.80 21.90
CA SER A 461 -5.15 -10.34 21.60
C SER A 461 -5.37 -9.99 20.12
N LEU A 462 -4.33 -9.51 19.42
CA LEU A 462 -4.41 -9.19 18.00
C LEU A 462 -4.46 -10.47 17.16
N SER A 463 -3.58 -11.43 17.45
CA SER A 463 -3.53 -12.72 16.74
C SER A 463 -4.82 -13.50 16.93
N LEU A 464 -5.36 -13.54 18.16
CA LEU A 464 -6.67 -14.14 18.45
C LEU A 464 -7.82 -13.44 17.70
N ASN A 465 -7.81 -12.11 17.64
CA ASN A 465 -8.80 -11.38 16.86
C ASN A 465 -8.72 -11.73 15.37
N ASN A 466 -7.52 -11.86 14.82
CA ASN A 466 -7.33 -12.20 13.42
C ASN A 466 -7.72 -13.66 13.13
N LEU A 467 -7.42 -14.60 14.03
CA LEU A 467 -7.91 -15.98 13.93
C LEU A 467 -9.45 -16.04 13.91
N GLY A 468 -10.12 -15.26 14.77
CA GLY A 468 -11.57 -15.17 14.74
C GLY A 468 -12.10 -14.69 13.38
N ASN A 469 -11.46 -13.67 12.80
CA ASN A 469 -11.79 -13.22 11.45
C ASN A 469 -11.56 -14.32 10.41
N ALA A 470 -10.45 -15.07 10.47
CA ALA A 470 -10.18 -16.16 9.53
C ALA A 470 -11.28 -17.24 9.57
N TYR A 471 -11.71 -17.63 10.78
CA TYR A 471 -12.80 -18.60 10.95
C TYR A 471 -14.16 -18.08 10.50
N HIS A 472 -14.41 -16.76 10.58
CA HIS A 472 -15.60 -16.14 10.00
C HIS A 472 -15.73 -16.45 8.50
N TYR A 473 -14.65 -16.31 7.74
CA TYR A 473 -14.65 -16.55 6.29
C TYR A 473 -14.74 -18.04 5.92
N LEU A 474 -14.35 -18.93 6.82
CA LEU A 474 -14.61 -20.37 6.68
C LEU A 474 -16.04 -20.79 7.09
N GLY A 475 -16.85 -19.86 7.61
CA GLY A 475 -18.20 -20.15 8.12
C GLY A 475 -18.21 -20.87 9.48
N GLU A 476 -17.06 -21.01 10.14
CA GLU A 476 -16.91 -21.64 11.45
C GLU A 476 -17.22 -20.65 12.59
N TYR A 477 -18.44 -20.10 12.59
CA TYR A 477 -18.84 -18.99 13.48
C TYR A 477 -18.72 -19.30 14.98
N GLN A 478 -18.81 -20.56 15.38
CA GLN A 478 -18.63 -20.94 16.79
C GLN A 478 -17.18 -20.73 17.24
N ARG A 479 -16.20 -21.08 16.40
CA ARG A 479 -14.77 -20.85 16.68
C ARG A 479 -14.42 -19.37 16.59
N GLU A 480 -15.01 -18.65 15.65
CA GLU A 480 -14.91 -17.18 15.58
C GLU A 480 -15.24 -16.54 16.94
N ILE A 481 -16.37 -16.93 17.54
CA ILE A 481 -16.81 -16.42 18.85
C ILE A 481 -15.78 -16.73 19.93
N GLU A 482 -15.33 -17.98 20.04
CA GLU A 482 -14.34 -18.39 21.05
C GLU A 482 -13.05 -17.55 20.99
N PHE A 483 -12.53 -17.31 19.78
CA PHE A 483 -11.32 -16.51 19.59
C PHE A 483 -11.55 -15.02 19.87
N HIS A 484 -12.70 -14.46 19.46
CA HIS A 484 -13.04 -13.07 19.73
C HIS A 484 -13.30 -12.80 21.22
N GLU A 485 -13.92 -13.73 21.96
CA GLU A 485 -14.11 -13.65 23.41
C GLU A 485 -12.77 -13.65 24.16
N GLN A 486 -11.85 -14.55 23.79
CA GLN A 486 -10.50 -14.57 24.37
C GLN A 486 -9.77 -13.24 24.10
N SER A 487 -9.80 -12.74 22.87
CA SER A 487 -9.26 -11.42 22.51
C SER A 487 -9.88 -10.30 23.35
N LEU A 488 -11.21 -10.29 23.50
CA LEU A 488 -11.95 -9.30 24.28
C LEU A 488 -11.52 -9.29 25.75
N ALA A 489 -11.36 -10.47 26.37
CA ALA A 489 -10.91 -10.59 27.75
C ALA A 489 -9.53 -9.94 27.97
N ILE A 490 -8.58 -10.21 27.08
CA ILE A 490 -7.22 -9.62 27.14
C ILE A 490 -7.27 -8.10 26.93
N LYS A 491 -8.11 -7.61 26.00
CA LYS A 491 -8.24 -6.17 25.74
C LYS A 491 -8.87 -5.42 26.92
N ARG A 492 -9.79 -6.05 27.65
CA ARG A 492 -10.34 -5.51 28.91
C ARG A 492 -9.28 -5.49 30.01
N GLU A 493 -8.56 -6.60 30.21
CA GLU A 493 -7.46 -6.71 31.18
C GLU A 493 -6.38 -5.63 30.95
N THR A 494 -6.01 -5.39 29.69
CA THR A 494 -4.97 -4.43 29.31
C THR A 494 -5.48 -2.98 29.18
N GLY A 495 -6.76 -2.72 29.40
CA GLY A 495 -7.37 -1.39 29.25
C GLY A 495 -7.38 -0.85 27.81
N HIS A 496 -7.25 -1.71 26.80
CA HIS A 496 -7.20 -1.31 25.39
C HIS A 496 -8.61 -1.06 24.82
N ARG A 497 -9.25 0.04 25.24
CA ARG A 497 -10.64 0.42 24.92
C ARG A 497 -10.99 0.35 23.43
N ARG A 498 -10.12 0.87 22.54
CA ARG A 498 -10.35 0.80 21.10
C ARG A 498 -10.41 -0.65 20.59
N GLY A 499 -9.52 -1.51 21.07
CA GLY A 499 -9.54 -2.93 20.69
C GLY A 499 -10.72 -3.69 21.30
N GLU A 500 -11.12 -3.34 22.53
CA GLU A 500 -12.33 -3.86 23.16
C GLU A 500 -13.54 -3.64 22.25
N ALA A 501 -13.75 -2.40 21.80
CA ALA A 501 -14.83 -2.07 20.88
C ALA A 501 -14.77 -2.84 19.55
N VAL A 502 -13.57 -3.08 19.00
CA VAL A 502 -13.41 -3.90 17.78
C VAL A 502 -13.85 -5.34 18.02
N SER A 503 -13.43 -5.96 19.13
CA SER A 503 -13.78 -7.36 19.44
C SER A 503 -15.28 -7.51 19.69
N LEU A 504 -15.89 -6.56 20.41
CA LEU A 504 -17.34 -6.51 20.60
C LEU A 504 -18.09 -6.38 19.27
N ASN A 505 -17.60 -5.53 18.36
CA ASN A 505 -18.23 -5.38 17.04
C ASN A 505 -18.15 -6.68 16.22
N ASN A 506 -17.01 -7.37 16.28
CA ASN A 506 -16.84 -8.64 15.58
C ASN A 506 -17.71 -9.75 16.17
N LEU A 507 -17.82 -9.83 17.51
CA LEU A 507 -18.79 -10.72 18.16
C LEU A 507 -20.22 -10.43 17.69
N GLY A 508 -20.60 -9.15 17.57
CA GLY A 508 -21.89 -8.76 16.99
C GLY A 508 -22.10 -9.33 15.58
N HIS A 509 -21.06 -9.29 14.73
CA HIS A 509 -21.11 -9.90 13.41
C HIS A 509 -21.23 -11.44 13.45
N ALA A 510 -20.50 -12.11 14.35
CA ALA A 510 -20.54 -13.55 14.54
C ALA A 510 -21.95 -14.02 14.96
N TYR A 511 -22.51 -13.40 16.00
CA TYR A 511 -23.85 -13.70 16.50
C TYR A 511 -24.95 -13.42 15.46
N ARG A 512 -24.82 -12.34 14.68
CA ARG A 512 -25.73 -12.06 13.57
C ARG A 512 -25.67 -13.17 12.51
N SER A 513 -24.48 -13.71 12.23
CA SER A 513 -24.29 -14.78 11.23
C SER A 513 -24.88 -16.12 11.71
N LEU A 514 -24.97 -16.33 13.03
CA LEU A 514 -25.72 -17.43 13.65
C LEU A 514 -27.24 -17.19 13.74
N GLY A 515 -27.74 -16.04 13.28
CA GLY A 515 -29.16 -15.65 13.42
C GLY A 515 -29.57 -15.24 14.85
N GLN A 516 -28.62 -15.10 15.77
CA GLN A 516 -28.85 -14.68 17.16
C GLN A 516 -28.86 -13.15 17.27
N TYR A 517 -29.86 -12.52 16.66
CA TYR A 517 -29.89 -11.06 16.46
C TYR A 517 -29.90 -10.24 17.76
N GLN A 518 -30.55 -10.72 18.82
CA GLN A 518 -30.61 -10.00 20.10
C GLN A 518 -29.25 -9.90 20.79
N GLU A 519 -28.44 -10.97 20.74
CA GLU A 519 -27.07 -10.92 21.27
C GLU A 519 -26.18 -10.03 20.39
N ALA A 520 -26.34 -10.11 19.06
CA ALA A 520 -25.62 -9.25 18.14
C ALA A 520 -25.86 -7.76 18.40
N ILE A 521 -27.13 -7.36 18.64
CA ILE A 521 -27.49 -5.99 18.99
C ILE A 521 -26.75 -5.55 20.25
N LYS A 522 -26.80 -6.32 21.34
CA LYS A 522 -26.11 -5.99 22.61
C LYS A 522 -24.62 -5.74 22.41
N PHE A 523 -23.95 -6.59 21.62
CA PHE A 523 -22.52 -6.45 21.35
C PHE A 523 -22.19 -5.21 20.51
N HIS A 524 -23.00 -4.92 19.49
CA HIS A 524 -22.82 -3.71 18.69
C HIS A 524 -23.11 -2.43 19.49
N GLU A 525 -24.11 -2.41 20.39
CA GLU A 525 -24.39 -1.28 21.29
C GLU A 525 -23.24 -1.01 22.26
N GLN A 526 -22.67 -2.06 22.87
CA GLN A 526 -21.49 -1.93 23.73
C GLN A 526 -20.30 -1.36 22.95
N SER A 527 -20.08 -1.86 21.72
CA SER A 527 -19.04 -1.32 20.83
C SER A 527 -19.28 0.17 20.54
N LEU A 528 -20.50 0.54 20.16
CA LEU A 528 -20.88 1.92 19.85
C LEU A 528 -20.65 2.86 21.04
N ALA A 529 -21.06 2.46 22.24
CA ALA A 529 -20.89 3.24 23.46
C ALA A 529 -19.41 3.54 23.74
N ILE A 530 -18.54 2.53 23.66
CA ILE A 530 -17.09 2.70 23.85
C ILE A 530 -16.51 3.63 22.79
N ARG A 531 -16.92 3.48 21.52
CA ARG A 531 -16.38 4.30 20.42
C ARG A 531 -16.78 5.77 20.53
N ARG A 532 -18.01 6.05 20.98
CA ARG A 532 -18.45 7.41 21.33
C ARG A 532 -17.68 7.98 22.51
N GLU A 533 -17.48 7.19 23.57
CA GLU A 533 -16.70 7.58 24.76
C GLU A 533 -15.27 8.00 24.41
N ILE A 534 -14.59 7.25 23.53
CA ILE A 534 -13.20 7.55 23.12
C ILE A 534 -13.10 8.51 21.91
N GLY A 535 -14.23 9.01 21.40
CA GLY A 535 -14.27 9.90 20.23
C GLY A 535 -13.83 9.24 18.90
N HIS A 536 -13.90 7.92 18.77
CA HIS A 536 -13.49 7.20 17.54
C HIS A 536 -14.61 7.20 16.49
N ARG A 537 -14.78 8.31 15.78
CA ARG A 537 -15.86 8.57 14.79
C ARG A 537 -15.99 7.51 13.70
N GLN A 538 -14.89 7.14 13.01
CA GLN A 538 -14.95 6.11 11.96
C GLN A 538 -15.47 4.78 12.53
N GLY A 539 -15.11 4.48 13.76
CA GLY A 539 -15.58 3.31 14.44
C GLY A 539 -17.03 3.38 14.85
N GLU A 540 -17.48 4.54 15.33
CA GLU A 540 -18.89 4.80 15.66
C GLU A 540 -19.77 4.39 14.47
N ALA A 541 -19.41 4.83 13.26
CA ALA A 541 -20.10 4.47 12.04
C ALA A 541 -20.07 2.96 11.72
N LEU A 542 -18.95 2.26 11.99
CA LEU A 542 -18.87 0.80 11.83
C LEU A 542 -19.82 0.06 12.78
N SER A 543 -19.93 0.50 14.04
CA SER A 543 -20.85 -0.08 15.01
C SER A 543 -22.31 0.21 14.66
N LEU A 544 -22.62 1.42 14.20
CA LEU A 544 -23.96 1.79 13.69
C LEU A 544 -24.34 0.99 12.45
N ASN A 545 -23.41 0.73 11.53
CA ASN A 545 -23.61 -0.18 10.41
C ASN A 545 -23.90 -1.61 10.86
N GLY A 546 -23.17 -2.09 11.87
CA GLY A 546 -23.40 -3.41 12.48
C GLY A 546 -24.81 -3.54 13.05
N LEU A 547 -25.24 -2.51 13.82
CA LEU A 547 -26.61 -2.39 14.31
C LEU A 547 -27.63 -2.36 13.17
N GLY A 548 -27.46 -1.46 12.21
CA GLY A 548 -28.33 -1.32 11.05
C GLY A 548 -28.53 -2.63 10.29
N ASN A 549 -27.45 -3.38 10.05
CA ASN A 549 -27.54 -4.71 9.42
C ASN A 549 -28.28 -5.72 10.28
N THR A 550 -28.02 -5.72 11.58
CA THR A 550 -28.63 -6.67 12.51
C THR A 550 -30.12 -6.41 12.61
N PHE A 551 -30.55 -5.16 12.73
CA PHE A 551 -31.96 -4.77 12.70
C PHE A 551 -32.62 -5.11 11.36
N LEU A 552 -31.95 -4.84 10.24
CA LEU A 552 -32.45 -5.18 8.91
C LEU A 552 -32.71 -6.69 8.77
N LYS A 553 -31.75 -7.55 9.16
CA LYS A 553 -31.91 -9.01 9.13
C LYS A 553 -32.88 -9.55 10.17
N ASN A 554 -33.11 -8.82 11.26
CA ASN A 554 -34.17 -9.10 12.23
C ASN A 554 -35.53 -8.49 11.84
N ASN A 555 -35.67 -7.94 10.63
CA ASN A 555 -36.89 -7.31 10.11
C ASN A 555 -37.41 -6.11 10.95
N GLN A 556 -36.52 -5.44 11.68
CA GLN A 556 -36.79 -4.20 12.44
C GLN A 556 -36.38 -2.99 11.59
N LEU A 557 -37.19 -2.72 10.56
CA LEU A 557 -36.83 -1.79 9.49
C LEU A 557 -36.66 -0.32 9.95
N PRO A 558 -37.51 0.24 10.85
CA PRO A 558 -37.33 1.62 11.31
C PRO A 558 -36.04 1.83 12.12
N GLU A 559 -35.67 0.88 12.96
CA GLU A 559 -34.42 0.91 13.72
C GLU A 559 -33.21 0.73 12.80
N ALA A 560 -33.32 -0.14 11.78
CA ALA A 560 -32.29 -0.28 10.75
C ALA A 560 -32.06 1.03 10.02
N GLU A 561 -33.12 1.67 9.52
CA GLU A 561 -33.08 2.97 8.86
C GLU A 561 -32.41 4.03 9.75
N THR A 562 -32.85 4.14 11.01
CA THR A 562 -32.32 5.14 11.95
C THR A 562 -30.81 4.99 12.16
N ASN A 563 -30.34 3.76 12.41
CA ASN A 563 -28.92 3.51 12.63
C ASN A 563 -28.09 3.72 11.36
N LEU A 564 -28.61 3.35 10.18
CA LEU A 564 -27.90 3.51 8.91
C LEU A 564 -27.82 4.98 8.47
N ARG A 565 -28.86 5.79 8.75
CA ARG A 565 -28.79 7.25 8.55
C ARG A 565 -27.74 7.89 9.47
N GLN A 566 -27.70 7.51 10.74
CA GLN A 566 -26.65 7.99 11.65
C GLN A 566 -25.25 7.56 11.18
N ALA A 567 -25.08 6.30 10.73
CA ALA A 567 -23.81 5.83 10.21
C ALA A 567 -23.36 6.65 9.00
N MET A 568 -24.29 6.91 8.07
CA MET A 568 -24.08 7.76 6.90
C MET A 568 -23.64 9.17 7.31
N GLU A 569 -24.37 9.85 8.21
CA GLU A 569 -24.02 11.18 8.71
C GLU A 569 -22.62 11.23 9.36
N VAL A 570 -22.27 10.22 10.17
CA VAL A 570 -20.94 10.13 10.78
C VAL A 570 -19.87 9.99 9.70
N TYR A 571 -20.06 9.09 8.74
CA TYR A 571 -19.11 8.94 7.65
C TYR A 571 -19.01 10.18 6.76
N GLU A 572 -20.08 10.94 6.61
CA GLU A 572 -20.09 12.19 5.86
C GLU A 572 -19.29 13.28 6.58
N SER A 573 -19.48 13.42 7.89
CA SER A 573 -18.68 14.36 8.70
C SER A 573 -17.19 14.04 8.70
N LEU A 574 -16.80 12.80 8.38
CA LEU A 574 -15.39 12.41 8.27
C LEU A 574 -14.75 12.82 6.95
N ARG A 575 -15.54 13.18 5.94
CA ARG A 575 -15.00 13.59 4.62
C ARG A 575 -14.49 15.02 4.62
N GLU A 576 -15.03 15.89 5.48
CA GLU A 576 -14.59 17.27 5.61
C GLU A 576 -13.12 17.31 6.05
N GLY A 577 -12.23 17.80 5.17
CA GLY A 577 -10.80 17.97 5.45
C GLY A 577 -9.88 16.78 5.12
N LEU A 578 -10.39 15.70 4.51
CA LEU A 578 -9.54 14.59 4.02
C LEU A 578 -8.91 14.87 2.66
N ALA A 579 -7.74 14.29 2.39
CA ALA A 579 -7.17 14.20 1.05
C ALA A 579 -8.00 13.25 0.17
N ASP A 580 -7.93 13.40 -1.15
CA ASP A 580 -8.83 12.69 -2.08
C ASP A 580 -8.70 11.16 -2.03
N GLU A 581 -7.51 10.64 -1.72
CA GLU A 581 -7.26 9.20 -1.57
C GLU A 581 -7.91 8.62 -0.29
N ASP A 582 -7.92 9.38 0.81
CA ASP A 582 -8.60 9.01 2.06
C ASP A 582 -10.13 9.07 1.91
N LYS A 583 -10.65 10.01 1.10
CA LYS A 583 -12.07 10.07 0.74
C LYS A 583 -12.51 8.80 0.01
N ILE A 584 -11.67 8.23 -0.87
CA ILE A 584 -11.96 7.00 -1.61
C ILE A 584 -12.00 5.78 -0.68
N SER A 585 -11.07 5.66 0.27
CA SER A 585 -11.09 4.55 1.23
C SER A 585 -12.31 4.59 2.17
N ILE A 586 -12.77 5.79 2.54
CA ILE A 586 -14.03 5.95 3.28
C ILE A 586 -15.23 5.66 2.37
N PHE A 587 -15.19 6.08 1.10
CA PHE A 587 -16.27 5.85 0.13
C PHE A 587 -16.63 4.36 0.01
N GLU A 588 -15.65 3.48 -0.18
CA GLU A 588 -15.88 2.02 -0.25
C GLU A 588 -16.50 1.46 1.04
N THR A 589 -16.17 2.05 2.20
CA THR A 589 -16.75 1.69 3.49
C THR A 589 -18.21 2.15 3.61
N GLN A 590 -18.56 3.29 2.99
CA GLN A 590 -19.90 3.87 2.97
C GLN A 590 -20.86 3.18 1.99
N THR A 591 -20.35 2.64 0.88
CA THR A 591 -21.18 2.00 -0.16
C THR A 591 -22.07 0.91 0.44
N ARG A 592 -21.56 0.15 1.42
CA ARG A 592 -22.35 -0.84 2.15
C ARG A 592 -23.48 -0.21 2.96
N THR A 593 -23.24 0.92 3.63
CA THR A 593 -24.26 1.68 4.36
C THR A 593 -25.38 2.13 3.45
N TYR A 594 -25.04 2.77 2.32
CA TYR A 594 -26.03 3.24 1.35
C TYR A 594 -26.89 2.09 0.81
N ARG A 595 -26.27 0.95 0.48
CA ARG A 595 -26.97 -0.22 -0.06
C ARG A 595 -27.94 -0.84 0.95
N MET A 596 -27.52 -0.97 2.21
CA MET A 596 -28.38 -1.49 3.26
C MET A 596 -29.50 -0.51 3.63
N LEU A 597 -29.24 0.80 3.56
CA LEU A 597 -30.26 1.82 3.77
C LEU A 597 -31.31 1.77 2.64
N GLN A 598 -30.89 1.58 1.39
CA GLN A 598 -31.82 1.32 0.28
C GLN A 598 -32.68 0.07 0.53
N GLU A 599 -32.07 -1.04 0.95
CA GLU A 599 -32.80 -2.28 1.30
C GLU A 599 -33.84 -2.02 2.41
N ALA A 600 -33.45 -1.31 3.47
CA ALA A 600 -34.34 -0.95 4.57
C ALA A 600 -35.49 -0.01 4.15
N LEU A 601 -35.24 0.93 3.25
CA LEU A 601 -36.23 1.88 2.74
C LEU A 601 -37.22 1.21 1.78
N VAL A 602 -36.72 0.39 0.86
CA VAL A 602 -37.56 -0.38 -0.08
C VAL A 602 -38.45 -1.36 0.66
N ALA A 603 -37.94 -2.03 1.69
CA ALA A 603 -38.74 -2.92 2.54
C ALA A 603 -39.84 -2.20 3.33
N GLN A 604 -39.76 -0.87 3.46
CA GLN A 604 -40.78 0.01 4.06
C GLN A 604 -41.65 0.73 3.02
N ASP A 605 -41.58 0.34 1.74
CA ASP A 605 -42.26 0.99 0.61
C ASP A 605 -41.88 2.48 0.40
N LYS A 606 -40.71 2.91 0.92
CA LYS A 606 -40.17 4.28 0.77
C LYS A 606 -39.29 4.40 -0.48
N PHE A 607 -39.85 4.10 -1.66
CA PHE A 607 -39.07 3.97 -2.90
C PHE A 607 -38.37 5.26 -3.35
N ASN A 608 -38.99 6.42 -3.16
CA ASN A 608 -38.40 7.70 -3.54
C ASN A 608 -37.20 8.07 -2.64
N GLU A 609 -37.31 7.81 -1.33
CA GLU A 609 -36.17 8.01 -0.44
C GLU A 609 -35.02 7.05 -0.79
N ALA A 610 -35.35 5.79 -1.13
CA ALA A 610 -34.35 4.83 -1.59
C ALA A 610 -33.64 5.29 -2.88
N LEU A 611 -34.36 5.89 -3.85
CA LEU A 611 -33.78 6.48 -5.06
C LEU A 611 -32.79 7.60 -4.72
N ALA A 612 -33.16 8.52 -3.84
CA ALA A 612 -32.27 9.60 -3.41
C ALA A 612 -31.01 9.07 -2.71
N ILE A 613 -31.15 8.03 -1.86
CA ILE A 613 -30.00 7.36 -1.23
C ILE A 613 -29.14 6.64 -2.27
N ALA A 614 -29.74 6.06 -3.30
CA ALA A 614 -29.03 5.40 -4.37
C ALA A 614 -28.19 6.41 -5.17
N GLU A 615 -28.72 7.59 -5.50
CA GLU A 615 -27.97 8.66 -6.16
C GLU A 615 -26.85 9.22 -5.29
N ARG A 616 -27.13 9.41 -4.00
CA ARG A 616 -26.12 9.86 -3.03
C ARG A 616 -24.93 8.88 -2.91
N GLY A 617 -25.18 7.59 -3.12
CA GLY A 617 -24.18 6.52 -3.07
C GLY A 617 -23.43 6.24 -4.38
N ARG A 618 -23.81 6.86 -5.51
CA ARG A 618 -23.39 6.51 -6.88
C ARG A 618 -22.57 7.55 -7.65
N ALA A 619 -22.36 8.77 -7.17
CA ALA A 619 -21.53 9.71 -7.93
C ALA A 619 -20.83 10.75 -7.08
N ARG A 620 -20.72 10.50 -5.77
CA ARG A 620 -20.40 11.57 -4.84
C ARG A 620 -19.00 12.15 -5.05
N ALA A 621 -17.99 11.30 -4.95
CA ALA A 621 -16.61 11.75 -5.15
C ALA A 621 -16.38 12.22 -6.59
N PHE A 622 -17.09 11.62 -7.55
CA PHE A 622 -17.01 12.01 -8.95
C PHE A 622 -17.59 13.40 -9.23
N VAL A 623 -18.77 13.72 -8.69
CA VAL A 623 -19.44 15.02 -8.86
C VAL A 623 -18.70 16.12 -8.13
N GLU A 624 -18.27 15.88 -6.89
CA GLU A 624 -17.44 16.83 -6.10
C GLU A 624 -16.22 17.26 -6.92
N GLU A 625 -15.47 16.30 -7.48
CA GLU A 625 -14.30 16.60 -8.31
C GLU A 625 -14.64 17.27 -9.65
N LEU A 626 -15.76 16.89 -10.27
CA LEU A 626 -16.22 17.49 -11.52
C LEU A 626 -16.57 18.97 -11.33
N LEU A 627 -17.37 19.32 -10.31
CA LEU A 627 -17.77 20.69 -10.01
C LEU A 627 -16.56 21.58 -9.71
N ARG A 628 -15.64 21.08 -8.87
CA ARG A 628 -14.38 21.75 -8.52
C ARG A 628 -13.55 22.09 -9.76
N ARG A 629 -13.42 21.16 -10.70
CA ARG A 629 -12.64 21.36 -11.94
C ARG A 629 -13.29 22.33 -12.91
N LEU A 630 -14.62 22.34 -12.97
CA LEU A 630 -15.38 23.30 -13.75
C LEU A 630 -15.40 24.70 -13.11
N GLY A 631 -14.90 24.83 -11.87
CA GLY A 631 -14.89 26.08 -11.13
C GLY A 631 -16.30 26.54 -10.73
N TRP A 632 -17.22 25.59 -10.59
CA TRP A 632 -18.58 25.85 -10.13
C TRP A 632 -18.64 25.71 -8.60
N GLU A 633 -19.54 26.45 -7.95
CA GLU A 633 -19.71 26.34 -6.50
C GLU A 633 -20.04 24.88 -6.13
N GLU A 634 -19.34 24.35 -5.13
CA GLU A 634 -19.69 23.07 -4.52
C GLU A 634 -21.08 23.22 -3.91
N SER A 635 -22.10 22.62 -4.52
CA SER A 635 -23.39 22.53 -3.85
C SER A 635 -23.28 21.46 -2.79
N ASP A 636 -23.39 21.85 -1.51
CA ASP A 636 -23.53 20.92 -0.38
C ASP A 636 -24.77 20.00 -0.51
N ASN A 637 -25.66 20.29 -1.45
CA ASN A 637 -26.88 19.54 -1.70
C ASN A 637 -26.70 18.53 -2.84
N PHE A 638 -26.82 17.24 -2.48
CA PHE A 638 -27.06 16.16 -3.44
C PHE A 638 -28.42 16.34 -4.09
N ILE A 639 -28.53 15.84 -5.33
CA ILE A 639 -29.77 15.92 -6.08
C ILE A 639 -30.91 15.27 -5.30
N ASP A 640 -31.96 16.03 -5.02
CA ASP A 640 -33.17 15.53 -4.35
C ASP A 640 -34.19 14.99 -5.36
N ILE A 641 -35.33 14.49 -4.87
CA ILE A 641 -36.37 13.94 -5.75
C ILE A 641 -36.96 14.98 -6.71
N PRO A 642 -37.36 16.19 -6.26
CA PRO A 642 -37.74 17.27 -7.16
C PRO A 642 -36.72 17.58 -8.26
N GLU A 643 -35.43 17.60 -7.92
CA GLU A 643 -34.36 17.86 -8.89
C GLU A 643 -34.15 16.68 -9.85
N ILE A 644 -34.24 15.43 -9.38
CA ILE A 644 -34.23 14.24 -10.26
C ILE A 644 -35.37 14.31 -11.30
N VAL A 645 -36.57 14.69 -10.84
CA VAL A 645 -37.72 14.90 -11.73
C VAL A 645 -37.47 16.05 -12.72
N ALA A 646 -36.81 17.13 -12.27
CA ALA A 646 -36.43 18.24 -13.14
C ALA A 646 -35.46 17.78 -14.24
N VAL A 647 -34.47 16.94 -13.91
CA VAL A 647 -33.54 16.38 -14.91
C VAL A 647 -34.27 15.55 -15.96
N ALA A 648 -35.21 14.67 -15.56
CA ALA A 648 -36.00 13.90 -16.52
C ALA A 648 -36.83 14.78 -17.47
N LYS A 649 -37.40 15.88 -16.94
CA LYS A 649 -38.15 16.89 -17.71
C LYS A 649 -37.25 17.66 -18.68
N GLU A 650 -36.11 18.15 -18.19
CA GLU A 650 -35.15 18.92 -18.98
C GLU A 650 -34.55 18.10 -20.12
N GLN A 651 -34.29 16.82 -19.86
CA GLN A 651 -33.77 15.88 -20.85
C GLN A 651 -34.87 15.36 -21.80
N ASN A 652 -36.15 15.61 -21.50
CA ASN A 652 -37.32 15.09 -22.21
C ASN A 652 -37.20 13.58 -22.52
N ALA A 653 -36.72 12.81 -21.55
CA ALA A 653 -36.39 11.40 -21.70
C ALA A 653 -36.83 10.59 -20.47
N THR A 654 -37.13 9.31 -20.69
CA THR A 654 -37.39 8.39 -19.57
C THR A 654 -36.07 7.93 -18.99
N LEU A 655 -35.83 8.22 -17.72
CA LEU A 655 -34.64 7.76 -16.99
C LEU A 655 -34.94 6.38 -16.40
N VAL A 656 -34.01 5.44 -16.55
CA VAL A 656 -34.09 4.10 -15.97
C VAL A 656 -32.84 3.88 -15.14
N GLU A 657 -33.03 3.95 -13.83
CA GLU A 657 -31.99 3.88 -12.84
C GLU A 657 -31.94 2.49 -12.21
N TYR A 658 -30.76 1.86 -12.25
CA TYR A 658 -30.53 0.55 -11.66
C TYR A 658 -29.73 0.67 -10.35
N ALA A 659 -30.08 -0.12 -9.34
CA ALA A 659 -29.21 -0.40 -8.21
C ALA A 659 -29.17 -1.89 -7.90
N ILE A 660 -27.98 -2.50 -8.00
CA ILE A 660 -27.72 -3.84 -7.47
C ILE A 660 -27.69 -3.79 -5.94
N VAL A 661 -28.67 -4.41 -5.28
CA VAL A 661 -28.84 -4.45 -3.82
C VAL A 661 -29.04 -5.90 -3.38
N SER A 662 -28.01 -6.48 -2.75
CA SER A 662 -27.94 -7.91 -2.42
C SER A 662 -28.18 -8.80 -3.66
N GLU A 663 -29.27 -9.56 -3.69
CA GLU A 663 -29.67 -10.49 -4.76
C GLU A 663 -30.67 -9.89 -5.76
N ASP A 664 -31.07 -8.63 -5.55
CA ASP A 664 -32.06 -7.94 -6.36
C ASP A 664 -31.43 -6.78 -7.16
N ILE A 665 -32.02 -6.49 -8.31
CA ILE A 665 -31.86 -5.21 -9.02
C ILE A 665 -33.10 -4.38 -8.73
N TYR A 666 -32.88 -3.25 -8.08
CA TYR A 666 -33.86 -2.18 -7.92
C TYR A 666 -33.86 -1.32 -9.18
N ILE A 667 -35.05 -1.06 -9.72
CA ILE A 667 -35.22 -0.33 -10.97
C ILE A 667 -36.19 0.83 -10.72
N TRP A 668 -35.71 2.06 -10.88
CA TRP A 668 -36.56 3.24 -10.88
C TRP A 668 -36.73 3.76 -12.30
N VAL A 669 -37.97 4.02 -12.70
CA VAL A 669 -38.32 4.62 -13.98
C VAL A 669 -38.86 6.01 -13.70
N ILE A 670 -38.14 7.05 -14.15
CA ILE A 670 -38.51 8.45 -14.00
C ILE A 670 -38.93 8.97 -15.37
N GLN A 671 -40.22 9.21 -15.54
CA GLN A 671 -40.78 9.67 -16.80
C GLN A 671 -40.67 11.21 -16.93
N PRO A 672 -40.67 11.77 -18.15
CA PRO A 672 -40.68 13.22 -18.37
C PRO A 672 -41.91 13.94 -17.77
N SER A 673 -43.00 13.20 -17.50
CA SER A 673 -44.17 13.72 -16.76
C SER A 673 -43.80 14.12 -15.32
N GLY A 674 -42.74 13.53 -14.77
CA GLY A 674 -42.34 13.58 -13.37
C GLY A 674 -42.87 12.43 -12.53
N GLU A 675 -43.52 11.44 -13.14
CA GLU A 675 -43.89 10.19 -12.47
C GLU A 675 -42.63 9.34 -12.20
N ILE A 676 -42.50 8.84 -10.97
CA ILE A 676 -41.45 7.90 -10.55
C ILE A 676 -42.13 6.58 -10.21
N SER A 677 -41.71 5.52 -10.89
CA SER A 677 -42.18 4.15 -10.63
C SER A 677 -41.02 3.26 -10.21
N PHE A 678 -41.28 2.36 -9.26
CA PHE A 678 -40.31 1.37 -8.78
C PHE A 678 -40.69 -0.03 -9.25
N ARG A 679 -39.68 -0.80 -9.64
CA ARG A 679 -39.75 -2.24 -9.96
C ARG A 679 -38.54 -2.95 -9.37
N ARG A 680 -38.66 -4.26 -9.21
CA ARG A 680 -37.61 -5.12 -8.69
C ARG A 680 -37.46 -6.34 -9.58
N ALA A 681 -36.23 -6.64 -9.96
CA ALA A 681 -35.85 -7.87 -10.65
C ALA A 681 -34.94 -8.71 -9.76
N ASN A 682 -35.07 -10.03 -9.82
CA ASN A 682 -34.30 -10.93 -8.97
C ASN A 682 -33.17 -11.61 -9.77
N LEU A 683 -31.94 -11.55 -9.26
CA LEU A 683 -30.76 -12.12 -9.92
C LEU A 683 -30.60 -13.63 -9.71
N SER A 684 -31.37 -14.28 -8.83
CA SER A 684 -31.32 -15.73 -8.62
C SER A 684 -31.72 -16.53 -9.86
N LEU A 685 -32.45 -15.94 -10.81
CA LEU A 685 -32.70 -16.54 -12.13
C LEU A 685 -31.40 -16.80 -12.93
N LEU A 686 -30.29 -16.18 -12.54
CA LEU A 686 -28.96 -16.39 -13.10
C LEU A 686 -28.16 -17.51 -12.39
N THR A 687 -28.72 -18.17 -11.38
CA THR A 687 -28.04 -19.21 -10.58
C THR A 687 -28.48 -20.62 -10.97
N GLU A 688 -27.53 -21.52 -11.28
CA GLU A 688 -27.81 -22.96 -11.43
C GLU A 688 -28.10 -23.59 -10.04
N GLU A 689 -29.01 -24.58 -9.96
CA GLU A 689 -29.49 -25.21 -8.70
C GLU A 689 -28.43 -25.95 -7.86
N ASN A 690 -27.21 -26.20 -8.39
CA ASN A 690 -26.25 -27.16 -7.81
C ASN A 690 -25.15 -26.56 -6.90
N ASP A 691 -25.16 -25.26 -6.60
CA ASP A 691 -24.00 -24.59 -5.99
C ASP A 691 -24.32 -24.00 -4.60
N ARG A 692 -24.80 -24.86 -3.68
CA ARG A 692 -25.34 -24.48 -2.36
C ARG A 692 -24.30 -24.22 -1.25
N ASP A 693 -23.00 -24.37 -1.52
CA ASP A 693 -21.99 -24.44 -0.45
C ASP A 693 -21.03 -23.24 -0.33
N ILE A 694 -21.30 -22.06 -0.92
CA ILE A 694 -20.36 -20.91 -0.81
C ILE A 694 -21.05 -19.54 -0.63
N ALA A 695 -20.48 -18.71 0.26
CA ALA A 695 -21.04 -17.47 0.83
C ALA A 695 -21.45 -16.35 -0.18
N PRO A 696 -22.42 -15.47 0.15
CA PRO A 696 -23.39 -14.97 -0.83
C PRO A 696 -23.07 -13.67 -1.60
N ASN A 697 -22.36 -12.67 -1.06
CA ASN A 697 -22.47 -11.30 -1.62
C ASN A 697 -21.37 -10.85 -2.59
N ASP A 698 -20.13 -11.34 -2.50
CA ASP A 698 -19.04 -10.95 -3.42
C ASP A 698 -19.04 -11.81 -4.71
N LYS A 699 -19.62 -13.02 -4.66
CA LYS A 699 -19.72 -13.92 -5.81
C LYS A 699 -20.81 -13.54 -6.81
N LEU A 700 -21.88 -12.86 -6.40
CA LEU A 700 -22.96 -12.50 -7.33
C LEU A 700 -22.48 -11.50 -8.40
N ARG A 701 -21.65 -10.53 -8.02
CA ARG A 701 -21.05 -9.56 -8.96
C ARG A 701 -20.05 -10.22 -9.90
N GLU A 702 -19.18 -11.10 -9.37
CA GLU A 702 -18.27 -11.90 -10.21
C GLU A 702 -19.04 -12.81 -11.19
N ARG A 703 -20.18 -13.36 -10.77
CA ARG A 703 -21.08 -14.14 -11.63
C ARG A 703 -21.74 -13.26 -12.70
N LEU A 704 -22.27 -12.09 -12.33
CA LEU A 704 -22.89 -11.15 -13.26
C LEU A 704 -21.89 -10.66 -14.31
N ASP A 705 -20.68 -10.29 -13.90
CA ASP A 705 -19.56 -9.95 -14.78
C ASP A 705 -19.32 -11.07 -15.81
N THR A 706 -19.10 -12.28 -15.32
CA THR A 706 -18.86 -13.47 -16.16
C THR A 706 -20.01 -13.72 -17.14
N LEU A 707 -21.27 -13.55 -16.71
CA LEU A 707 -22.44 -13.74 -17.57
C LEU A 707 -22.56 -12.66 -18.64
N ILE A 708 -22.26 -11.40 -18.32
CA ILE A 708 -22.25 -10.30 -19.30
C ILE A 708 -21.16 -10.57 -20.34
N LEU A 709 -19.96 -10.99 -19.92
CA LEU A 709 -18.89 -11.37 -20.84
C LEU A 709 -19.28 -12.56 -21.73
N LYS A 710 -19.90 -13.61 -21.17
CA LYS A 710 -20.44 -14.73 -21.95
C LYS A 710 -21.52 -14.30 -22.95
N ALA A 711 -22.35 -13.32 -22.58
CA ALA A 711 -23.37 -12.78 -23.46
C ALA A 711 -22.77 -12.00 -24.63
N ARG A 712 -21.65 -11.30 -24.42
CA ARG A 712 -20.89 -10.70 -25.53
C ARG A 712 -20.22 -11.77 -26.40
N VAL A 713 -19.65 -12.81 -25.79
CA VAL A 713 -19.09 -13.95 -26.54
C VAL A 713 -20.14 -14.61 -27.43
N SER A 714 -21.40 -14.70 -26.99
CA SER A 714 -22.50 -15.24 -27.81
C SER A 714 -22.87 -14.35 -29.00
N LEU A 715 -22.54 -13.05 -28.97
CA LEU A 715 -22.61 -12.16 -30.14
C LEU A 715 -21.42 -12.31 -31.10
N GLY A 716 -20.43 -13.15 -30.76
CA GLY A 716 -19.24 -13.38 -31.57
C GLY A 716 -18.02 -12.53 -31.19
N ILE A 717 -18.01 -11.94 -30.00
CA ILE A 717 -16.94 -11.08 -29.48
C ILE A 717 -15.88 -11.94 -28.78
N ALA A 718 -14.60 -11.62 -28.98
CA ALA A 718 -13.51 -12.27 -28.25
C ALA A 718 -13.35 -11.59 -26.88
N GLU A 719 -13.78 -12.25 -25.82
CA GLU A 719 -13.64 -11.79 -24.44
C GLU A 719 -12.59 -12.59 -23.68
N LYS A 720 -11.98 -11.94 -22.69
CA LYS A 720 -11.05 -12.56 -21.74
C LYS A 720 -11.62 -12.42 -20.33
N ASP A 721 -11.32 -13.39 -19.47
CA ASP A 721 -11.60 -13.29 -18.04
C ASP A 721 -10.60 -12.36 -17.33
N LYS A 722 -10.76 -12.21 -16.01
CA LYS A 722 -9.92 -11.33 -15.18
C LYS A 722 -8.46 -11.79 -15.13
N GLU A 723 -8.20 -13.06 -15.41
CA GLU A 723 -6.88 -13.66 -15.51
C GLU A 723 -6.27 -13.53 -16.92
N GLY A 724 -6.97 -12.87 -17.85
CA GLY A 724 -6.52 -12.64 -19.22
C GLY A 724 -6.68 -13.85 -20.14
N LYS A 725 -7.40 -14.90 -19.71
CA LYS A 725 -7.64 -16.11 -20.48
C LYS A 725 -8.89 -15.98 -21.35
N PRO A 726 -8.87 -16.46 -22.61
CA PRO A 726 -10.04 -16.39 -23.49
C PRO A 726 -11.27 -17.14 -22.92
N ILE A 727 -12.44 -16.50 -22.97
CA ILE A 727 -13.71 -17.10 -22.57
C ILE A 727 -14.25 -17.92 -23.76
N PRO A 728 -14.43 -19.25 -23.63
CA PRO A 728 -14.90 -20.09 -24.73
C PRO A 728 -16.39 -19.85 -25.02
N ARG A 729 -16.79 -20.05 -26.29
CA ARG A 729 -18.21 -20.10 -26.68
C ARG A 729 -18.89 -21.29 -26.03
N ASP A 730 -19.98 -21.04 -25.31
CA ASP A 730 -20.78 -22.07 -24.66
C ASP A 730 -21.88 -22.57 -25.62
N SER A 731 -21.86 -23.87 -25.93
CA SER A 731 -22.83 -24.48 -26.86
C SER A 731 -24.29 -24.36 -26.38
N ARG A 732 -24.51 -24.20 -25.06
CA ARG A 732 -25.86 -24.04 -24.47
C ARG A 732 -26.52 -22.72 -24.84
N PHE A 733 -25.72 -21.69 -25.14
CA PHE A 733 -26.18 -20.34 -25.47
C PHE A 733 -25.97 -20.00 -26.95
N ARG A 734 -25.97 -21.03 -27.81
CA ARG A 734 -25.82 -20.87 -29.27
C ARG A 734 -26.98 -20.03 -29.82
N CYS A 735 -26.66 -19.12 -30.73
CA CYS A 735 -27.65 -18.35 -31.48
C CYS A 735 -28.34 -19.24 -32.53
N ASP A 736 -29.67 -19.14 -32.62
CA ASP A 736 -30.50 -19.80 -33.64
C ASP A 736 -31.43 -18.76 -34.26
N ASN A 737 -31.49 -18.67 -35.59
CA ASN A 737 -32.28 -17.68 -36.34
C ASN A 737 -32.18 -16.24 -35.78
N ARG A 738 -30.97 -15.79 -35.43
CA ARG A 738 -30.68 -14.46 -34.84
C ARG A 738 -31.34 -14.20 -33.47
N VAL A 739 -31.76 -15.24 -32.77
CA VAL A 739 -32.18 -15.17 -31.36
C VAL A 739 -30.97 -15.49 -30.47
N TYR A 740 -30.64 -14.58 -29.56
CA TYR A 740 -29.50 -14.68 -28.64
C TYR A 740 -30.01 -14.95 -27.21
N PRO A 741 -29.91 -16.20 -26.69
CA PRO A 741 -30.54 -16.57 -25.41
C PRO A 741 -30.11 -15.70 -24.23
N LEU A 742 -28.82 -15.34 -24.15
CA LEU A 742 -28.32 -14.48 -23.07
C LEU A 742 -28.77 -13.01 -23.23
N MET A 743 -28.95 -12.50 -24.46
CA MET A 743 -29.53 -11.15 -24.66
C MET A 743 -31.00 -11.12 -24.25
N ARG A 744 -31.73 -12.19 -24.51
CA ARG A 744 -33.11 -12.37 -24.06
C ARG A 744 -33.20 -12.47 -22.53
N LEU A 745 -32.32 -13.24 -21.91
CA LEU A 745 -32.25 -13.33 -20.45
C LEU A 745 -32.02 -11.95 -19.80
N PHE A 746 -31.07 -11.16 -20.33
CA PHE A 746 -30.85 -9.80 -19.84
C PHE A 746 -32.02 -8.86 -20.15
N TYR A 747 -32.71 -9.03 -21.28
CA TYR A 747 -33.95 -8.30 -21.55
C TYR A 747 -35.03 -8.63 -20.52
N ASP A 748 -35.29 -9.90 -20.26
CA ASP A 748 -36.31 -10.38 -19.32
C ASP A 748 -36.05 -9.88 -17.89
N ILE A 749 -34.78 -9.69 -17.51
CA ILE A 749 -34.38 -9.19 -16.19
C ILE A 749 -34.41 -7.65 -16.13
N LEU A 750 -33.84 -6.96 -17.12
CA LEU A 750 -33.59 -5.51 -17.04
C LEU A 750 -34.70 -4.66 -17.65
N ILE A 751 -35.42 -5.19 -18.65
CA ILE A 751 -36.43 -4.48 -19.43
C ILE A 751 -37.83 -5.05 -19.17
N GLY A 752 -37.97 -6.37 -19.12
CA GLY A 752 -39.25 -7.05 -18.87
C GLY A 752 -40.06 -6.47 -17.70
N PRO A 753 -39.47 -6.20 -16.52
CA PRO A 753 -40.21 -5.70 -15.36
C PRO A 753 -40.71 -4.26 -15.49
N ILE A 754 -40.18 -3.49 -16.44
CA ILE A 754 -40.46 -2.06 -16.62
C ILE A 754 -41.12 -1.75 -17.97
N LEU A 755 -41.45 -2.77 -18.77
CA LEU A 755 -41.91 -2.60 -20.15
C LEU A 755 -43.16 -1.71 -20.25
N ASP A 756 -44.05 -1.79 -19.25
CA ASP A 756 -45.27 -0.98 -19.12
C ASP A 756 -45.01 0.50 -18.79
N LEU A 757 -43.79 0.84 -18.36
CA LEU A 757 -43.38 2.18 -17.95
C LEU A 757 -42.52 2.90 -18.99
N LEU A 758 -42.04 2.16 -20.00
CA LEU A 758 -41.26 2.71 -21.11
C LEU A 758 -42.16 3.50 -22.07
N PRO A 759 -41.61 4.47 -22.82
CA PRO A 759 -42.43 5.32 -23.68
C PRO A 759 -43.12 4.53 -24.82
N ASP A 760 -44.32 4.93 -25.20
CA ASP A 760 -45.08 4.32 -26.32
C ASP A 760 -44.58 4.74 -27.71
N SER A 761 -43.95 5.92 -27.80
CA SER A 761 -43.33 6.47 -29.00
C SER A 761 -41.80 6.39 -28.88
N PRO A 762 -41.00 6.57 -29.96
CA PRO A 762 -39.54 6.50 -29.92
C PRO A 762 -38.90 7.71 -29.20
N ASN A 763 -39.43 8.07 -28.04
CA ASN A 763 -38.79 8.94 -27.08
C ASN A 763 -37.58 8.22 -26.48
N GLN A 764 -36.59 9.02 -26.10
CA GLN A 764 -35.31 8.52 -25.64
C GLN A 764 -35.41 7.85 -24.26
N ILE A 765 -34.64 6.77 -24.10
CA ILE A 765 -34.37 6.15 -22.80
C ILE A 765 -32.93 6.45 -22.39
N ILE A 766 -32.76 6.88 -21.14
CA ILE A 766 -31.46 7.06 -20.49
C ILE A 766 -31.32 5.98 -19.44
N PHE A 767 -30.40 5.05 -19.65
CA PHE A 767 -30.05 4.09 -18.60
C PHE A 767 -29.01 4.71 -17.67
N ILE A 768 -29.19 4.49 -16.37
CA ILE A 768 -28.19 4.76 -15.32
C ILE A 768 -27.82 3.40 -14.71
N PRO A 769 -26.88 2.66 -15.34
CA PRO A 769 -26.45 1.34 -14.87
C PRO A 769 -25.67 1.44 -13.55
N HIS A 770 -25.68 0.37 -12.78
CA HIS A 770 -24.85 0.24 -11.58
C HIS A 770 -23.84 -0.90 -11.77
N TYR A 771 -22.58 -0.65 -11.43
CA TYR A 771 -21.46 -1.58 -11.57
C TYR A 771 -21.40 -2.28 -12.95
N GLU A 772 -21.31 -3.61 -12.98
CA GLU A 772 -21.04 -4.40 -14.18
C GLU A 772 -22.11 -4.19 -15.28
N LEU A 773 -23.28 -3.64 -14.94
CA LEU A 773 -24.32 -3.27 -15.89
C LEU A 773 -23.88 -2.21 -16.92
N PHE A 774 -22.81 -1.43 -16.67
CA PHE A 774 -22.21 -0.55 -17.69
C PHE A 774 -21.69 -1.34 -18.91
N LEU A 775 -21.46 -2.64 -18.76
CA LEU A 775 -21.03 -3.53 -19.83
C LEU A 775 -22.19 -4.20 -20.58
N VAL A 776 -23.44 -3.99 -20.19
CA VAL A 776 -24.58 -4.57 -20.92
C VAL A 776 -24.76 -3.83 -22.24
N PRO A 777 -24.77 -4.53 -23.40
CA PRO A 777 -25.06 -3.90 -24.69
C PRO A 777 -26.58 -3.68 -24.81
N PHE A 778 -27.12 -2.66 -24.14
CA PHE A 778 -28.57 -2.38 -24.09
C PHE A 778 -29.23 -2.35 -25.48
N ALA A 779 -28.54 -1.83 -26.51
CA ALA A 779 -29.02 -1.81 -27.88
C ALA A 779 -29.29 -3.21 -28.48
N ALA A 780 -28.55 -4.24 -28.03
CA ALA A 780 -28.65 -5.63 -28.52
C ALA A 780 -29.57 -6.52 -27.67
N LEU A 781 -30.17 -6.02 -26.59
CA LEU A 781 -31.15 -6.79 -25.81
C LEU A 781 -32.36 -7.14 -26.69
N GLN A 782 -32.86 -8.37 -26.57
CA GLN A 782 -33.93 -8.90 -27.42
C GLN A 782 -35.16 -9.30 -26.60
N ASP A 783 -36.35 -8.94 -27.08
CA ASP A 783 -37.61 -9.42 -26.52
C ASP A 783 -37.92 -10.88 -26.91
N ALA A 784 -39.09 -11.35 -26.50
CA ALA A 784 -39.51 -12.73 -26.70
C ALA A 784 -39.65 -13.12 -28.19
N GLU A 785 -39.93 -12.13 -29.03
CA GLU A 785 -40.07 -12.21 -30.48
C GLU A 785 -38.74 -12.02 -31.23
N GLY A 786 -37.64 -11.73 -30.51
CA GLY A 786 -36.32 -11.52 -31.09
C GLY A 786 -36.08 -10.10 -31.62
N GLN A 787 -36.97 -9.15 -31.34
CA GLN A 787 -36.81 -7.75 -31.70
C GLN A 787 -35.83 -7.06 -30.75
N TYR A 788 -34.93 -6.25 -31.30
CA TYR A 788 -33.90 -5.58 -30.51
C TYR A 788 -34.45 -4.31 -29.85
N LEU A 789 -33.95 -3.97 -28.67
CA LEU A 789 -34.39 -2.77 -27.95
C LEU A 789 -34.13 -1.47 -28.75
N ILE A 790 -33.02 -1.42 -29.51
CA ILE A 790 -32.70 -0.27 -30.38
C ILE A 790 -33.74 -0.05 -31.49
N ASP A 791 -34.53 -1.07 -31.86
CA ASP A 791 -35.61 -0.92 -32.85
C ASP A 791 -36.71 -0.01 -32.34
N LYS A 792 -36.93 0.05 -31.01
CA LYS A 792 -38.01 0.83 -30.40
C LYS A 792 -37.53 2.21 -29.93
N TYR A 793 -36.33 2.31 -29.36
CA TYR A 793 -35.91 3.52 -28.61
C TYR A 793 -34.51 4.03 -28.97
N PRO A 794 -34.29 5.36 -29.04
CA PRO A 794 -32.97 5.96 -28.88
C PRO A 794 -32.44 5.69 -27.47
N ILE A 795 -31.22 5.16 -27.36
CA ILE A 795 -30.62 4.73 -26.09
C ILE A 795 -29.37 5.56 -25.80
N ARG A 796 -29.24 6.03 -24.56
CA ARG A 796 -27.98 6.56 -24.00
C ARG A 796 -27.77 6.08 -22.56
N ILE A 797 -26.55 6.25 -22.06
CA ILE A 797 -26.15 5.91 -20.71
C ILE A 797 -25.66 7.15 -19.96
N ALA A 798 -25.85 7.20 -18.65
CA ALA A 798 -25.20 8.17 -17.76
C ALA A 798 -24.63 7.47 -16.52
N PRO A 799 -23.52 7.95 -15.94
CA PRO A 799 -22.99 7.43 -14.67
C PRO A 799 -23.94 7.66 -13.49
N SER A 800 -24.59 8.82 -13.46
CA SER A 800 -25.65 9.18 -12.51
C SER A 800 -26.53 10.29 -13.09
N ILE A 801 -27.67 10.55 -12.46
CA ILE A 801 -28.58 11.63 -12.84
C ILE A 801 -27.93 12.99 -12.59
N GLN A 802 -27.18 13.13 -11.49
CA GLN A 802 -26.48 14.38 -11.19
C GLN A 802 -25.36 14.68 -12.21
N VAL A 803 -24.58 13.69 -12.63
CA VAL A 803 -23.56 13.87 -13.67
C VAL A 803 -24.20 14.28 -14.99
N LEU A 804 -25.37 13.73 -15.32
CA LEU A 804 -26.12 14.11 -16.51
C LEU A 804 -26.57 15.59 -16.45
N GLN A 805 -27.03 16.06 -15.29
CA GLN A 805 -27.36 17.47 -15.08
C GLN A 805 -26.12 18.38 -15.28
N THR A 806 -24.98 18.02 -14.67
CA THR A 806 -23.73 18.77 -14.80
C THR A 806 -23.22 18.78 -16.26
N ALA A 807 -23.31 17.65 -16.96
CA ALA A 807 -22.94 17.54 -18.37
C ALA A 807 -23.81 18.45 -19.27
N ARG A 808 -25.11 18.56 -18.99
CA ARG A 808 -26.02 19.49 -19.68
C ARG A 808 -25.60 20.94 -19.48
N GLN A 809 -25.36 21.35 -18.23
CA GLN A 809 -24.89 22.70 -17.91
C GLN A 809 -23.59 23.03 -18.64
N ARG A 810 -22.66 22.06 -18.72
CA ARG A 810 -21.38 22.23 -19.42
C ARG A 810 -21.59 22.35 -20.92
N HIS A 811 -22.50 21.57 -21.49
CA HIS A 811 -22.87 21.67 -22.89
C HIS A 811 -23.43 23.06 -23.24
N LEU A 812 -24.36 23.59 -22.43
CA LEU A 812 -24.92 24.94 -22.62
C LEU A 812 -23.83 26.03 -22.53
N GLN A 813 -22.88 25.90 -21.60
CA GLN A 813 -21.73 26.79 -21.51
C GLN A 813 -20.87 26.75 -22.79
N LEU A 814 -20.58 25.55 -23.29
CA LEU A 814 -19.82 25.36 -24.54
C LEU A 814 -20.55 25.89 -25.77
N GLN A 815 -21.89 25.90 -25.80
CA GLN A 815 -22.67 26.53 -26.87
C GLN A 815 -22.59 28.06 -26.85
N LEU A 816 -22.47 28.68 -25.67
CA LEU A 816 -22.32 30.13 -25.51
C LEU A 816 -20.91 30.63 -25.90
N MET A 817 -19.90 29.76 -25.90
CA MET A 817 -18.56 30.09 -26.38
C MET A 817 -18.54 30.23 -27.92
N SER A 818 -17.89 31.27 -28.44
CA SER A 818 -17.84 31.60 -29.87
C SER A 818 -17.44 30.39 -30.73
N LEU A 819 -18.30 30.03 -31.71
CA LEU A 819 -18.01 28.96 -32.68
C LEU A 819 -16.78 29.28 -33.56
N MET A 820 -16.39 30.55 -33.68
CA MET A 820 -15.27 30.99 -34.52
C MET A 820 -13.88 30.75 -33.89
N GLU A 821 -13.82 30.39 -32.60
CA GLU A 821 -12.56 30.24 -31.86
C GLU A 821 -12.06 28.78 -31.79
N ARG A 822 -12.85 27.81 -32.26
CA ARG A 822 -12.53 26.37 -32.14
C ARG A 822 -12.49 25.69 -33.51
N GLU A 823 -11.50 24.82 -33.70
CA GLU A 823 -11.42 23.95 -34.89
C GLU A 823 -12.60 22.95 -34.88
N LYS A 824 -13.06 22.54 -36.08
CA LYS A 824 -14.21 21.62 -36.22
C LYS A 824 -13.96 20.28 -35.53
N ALA A 825 -12.87 19.60 -35.89
CA ALA A 825 -12.58 18.26 -35.42
C ALA A 825 -11.09 17.94 -35.42
N LEU A 826 -10.67 17.18 -34.41
CA LEU A 826 -9.43 16.40 -34.38
C LEU A 826 -9.77 14.95 -34.72
N VAL A 827 -9.14 14.42 -35.77
CA VAL A 827 -9.24 13.00 -36.14
C VAL A 827 -7.86 12.37 -36.04
N VAL A 828 -7.74 11.30 -35.28
CA VAL A 828 -6.49 10.56 -35.06
C VAL A 828 -6.66 9.14 -35.55
N GLY A 829 -5.71 8.62 -36.35
CA GLY A 829 -5.78 7.26 -36.88
C GLY A 829 -4.43 6.60 -37.03
N ASP A 830 -4.36 5.32 -36.71
CA ASP A 830 -3.16 4.49 -36.88
C ASP A 830 -1.85 5.14 -36.37
N PRO A 831 -1.76 5.58 -35.09
CA PRO A 831 -0.51 6.14 -34.56
C PRO A 831 0.63 5.12 -34.60
N GLN A 832 1.85 5.55 -34.91
CA GLN A 832 3.01 4.65 -34.96
C GLN A 832 3.35 4.10 -33.58
N LEU A 833 3.42 2.78 -33.45
CA LEU A 833 3.69 2.14 -32.16
C LEU A 833 5.18 2.24 -31.77
N HIS A 834 5.44 2.76 -30.57
CA HIS A 834 6.76 2.65 -29.94
C HIS A 834 7.12 1.17 -29.66
N PRO A 835 8.39 0.72 -29.77
CA PRO A 835 8.81 -0.67 -29.55
C PRO A 835 8.37 -1.29 -28.22
N LYS A 836 8.20 -0.48 -27.18
CA LYS A 836 7.63 -0.89 -25.88
C LYS A 836 6.29 -1.62 -26.04
N TRP A 837 5.43 -1.13 -26.94
CA TRP A 837 4.07 -1.66 -27.12
C TRP A 837 4.02 -2.88 -28.03
N THR A 838 5.01 -3.06 -28.90
CA THR A 838 5.06 -4.19 -29.84
C THR A 838 5.74 -5.43 -29.24
N GLN A 839 6.36 -5.30 -28.07
CA GLN A 839 7.05 -6.37 -27.35
C GLN A 839 6.20 -6.90 -26.17
N ASN A 840 6.67 -7.99 -25.54
CA ASN A 840 6.05 -8.51 -24.32
C ASN A 840 6.07 -7.45 -23.19
N PRO A 841 4.99 -7.30 -22.40
CA PRO A 841 3.78 -8.14 -22.36
C PRO A 841 2.65 -7.73 -23.32
N TYR A 842 2.78 -6.60 -24.04
CA TYR A 842 1.66 -5.96 -24.76
C TYR A 842 1.40 -6.55 -26.15
N GLN A 843 2.46 -6.79 -26.94
CA GLN A 843 2.39 -7.38 -28.27
C GLN A 843 1.38 -6.69 -29.23
N LEU A 844 1.22 -5.36 -29.11
CA LEU A 844 0.32 -4.58 -29.95
C LEU A 844 0.80 -4.55 -31.40
N GLN A 845 -0.16 -4.53 -32.32
CA GLN A 845 0.07 -4.54 -33.76
C GLN A 845 -0.44 -3.23 -34.38
N GLN A 846 0.21 -2.77 -35.45
CA GLN A 846 -0.18 -1.55 -36.14
C GLN A 846 -1.62 -1.65 -36.68
N LEU A 847 -2.45 -0.62 -36.44
CA LEU A 847 -3.85 -0.58 -36.86
C LEU A 847 -3.97 0.05 -38.25
N VAL A 848 -3.32 -0.53 -39.26
CA VAL A 848 -3.19 0.08 -40.61
C VAL A 848 -4.53 0.57 -41.17
N ARG A 849 -5.62 -0.12 -40.87
CA ARG A 849 -6.98 0.19 -41.34
C ARG A 849 -7.65 1.36 -40.60
N ALA A 850 -7.20 1.66 -39.38
CA ALA A 850 -7.61 2.88 -38.69
C ALA A 850 -7.15 4.14 -39.42
N ARG A 851 -6.06 4.07 -40.22
CA ARG A 851 -5.61 5.17 -41.09
C ARG A 851 -6.69 5.52 -42.10
N GLU A 852 -7.13 4.55 -42.88
CA GLU A 852 -8.13 4.74 -43.94
C GLU A 852 -9.48 5.23 -43.36
N ALA A 853 -9.87 4.73 -42.20
CA ALA A 853 -11.06 5.20 -41.49
C ALA A 853 -10.91 6.66 -41.02
N ALA A 854 -9.75 7.03 -40.47
CA ALA A 854 -9.45 8.41 -40.07
C ALA A 854 -9.37 9.37 -41.27
N GLU A 855 -8.82 8.95 -42.40
CA GLU A 855 -8.81 9.73 -43.64
C GLU A 855 -10.23 10.01 -44.15
N ALA A 856 -11.09 8.98 -44.18
CA ALA A 856 -12.48 9.13 -44.60
C ALA A 856 -13.25 10.09 -43.68
N ILE A 857 -13.07 9.97 -42.36
CA ILE A 857 -13.71 10.87 -41.40
C ILE A 857 -13.12 12.28 -41.46
N GLY A 858 -11.81 12.40 -41.68
CA GLY A 858 -11.13 13.69 -41.87
C GLY A 858 -11.68 14.46 -43.08
N GLN A 859 -11.93 13.76 -44.19
CA GLN A 859 -12.58 14.34 -45.38
C GLN A 859 -13.99 14.87 -45.08
N LEU A 860 -14.80 14.14 -44.30
CA LEU A 860 -16.15 14.60 -43.91
C LEU A 860 -16.10 15.92 -43.15
N PHE A 861 -15.10 16.11 -42.28
CA PHE A 861 -14.93 17.35 -41.50
C PHE A 861 -14.13 18.45 -42.20
N ALA A 862 -13.57 18.17 -43.38
CA ALA A 862 -12.56 19.01 -44.03
C ALA A 862 -11.37 19.33 -43.11
N THR A 863 -10.93 18.33 -42.35
CA THR A 863 -9.77 18.42 -41.45
C THR A 863 -8.68 17.44 -41.87
N THR A 864 -7.43 17.81 -41.64
CA THR A 864 -6.31 16.89 -41.89
C THR A 864 -6.15 15.98 -40.68
N PRO A 865 -6.37 14.65 -40.81
CA PRO A 865 -6.19 13.72 -39.71
C PRO A 865 -4.72 13.62 -39.30
N LEU A 866 -4.47 13.39 -38.00
CA LEU A 866 -3.14 13.00 -37.52
C LEU A 866 -2.96 11.50 -37.69
N LEU A 867 -1.95 11.09 -38.46
CA LEU A 867 -1.72 9.70 -38.87
C LEU A 867 -0.28 9.25 -38.62
N GLY A 868 -0.07 7.96 -38.32
CA GLY A 868 1.28 7.37 -38.21
C GLY A 868 2.18 8.12 -37.23
N GLU A 869 3.38 8.50 -37.67
CA GLU A 869 4.37 9.25 -36.89
C GLU A 869 3.88 10.65 -36.47
N GLN A 870 2.92 11.24 -37.18
CA GLN A 870 2.41 12.59 -36.87
C GLN A 870 1.38 12.58 -35.74
N ALA A 871 0.79 11.43 -35.43
CA ALA A 871 -0.19 11.26 -34.37
C ALA A 871 0.48 11.17 -32.99
N THR A 872 1.38 12.10 -32.68
CA THR A 872 2.15 12.08 -31.44
C THR A 872 1.31 12.47 -30.24
N LYS A 873 1.70 12.00 -29.04
CA LYS A 873 1.06 12.37 -27.78
C LYS A 873 0.93 13.89 -27.62
N VAL A 874 2.03 14.60 -27.87
CA VAL A 874 2.07 16.08 -27.76
C VAL A 874 1.13 16.74 -28.77
N ALA A 875 1.17 16.35 -30.04
CA ALA A 875 0.32 16.94 -31.08
C ALA A 875 -1.18 16.71 -30.81
N VAL A 876 -1.53 15.54 -30.30
CA VAL A 876 -2.90 15.19 -29.95
C VAL A 876 -3.38 16.02 -28.75
N ILE A 877 -2.61 16.11 -27.66
CA ILE A 877 -2.97 16.92 -26.47
C ILE A 877 -3.16 18.39 -26.82
N ASP A 878 -2.28 18.96 -27.65
CA ASP A 878 -2.32 20.36 -28.05
C ASP A 878 -3.61 20.68 -28.83
N LYS A 879 -3.92 19.88 -29.86
CA LYS A 879 -5.13 20.07 -30.67
C LYS A 879 -6.41 19.80 -29.89
N MET A 880 -6.42 18.80 -29.01
CA MET A 880 -7.64 18.36 -28.32
C MET A 880 -8.28 19.43 -27.43
N GLN A 881 -7.51 20.42 -26.97
CA GLN A 881 -8.00 21.48 -26.09
C GLN A 881 -8.86 22.52 -26.83
N ASN A 882 -8.71 22.65 -28.14
CA ASN A 882 -9.27 23.74 -28.96
C ASN A 882 -10.20 23.27 -30.09
N VAL A 883 -10.65 22.02 -30.05
CA VAL A 883 -11.54 21.42 -31.07
C VAL A 883 -12.93 21.16 -30.50
N ARG A 884 -13.94 21.11 -31.37
CA ARG A 884 -15.32 20.76 -30.98
C ARG A 884 -15.55 19.25 -30.91
N ILE A 885 -14.94 18.49 -31.81
CA ILE A 885 -15.08 17.02 -31.92
C ILE A 885 -13.70 16.38 -31.84
N VAL A 886 -13.57 15.32 -31.05
CA VAL A 886 -12.36 14.51 -30.97
C VAL A 886 -12.71 13.08 -31.37
N GLN A 887 -12.12 12.57 -32.44
CA GLN A 887 -12.29 11.20 -32.91
C GLN A 887 -10.94 10.48 -32.87
N ILE A 888 -10.82 9.45 -32.03
CA ILE A 888 -9.57 8.69 -31.84
C ILE A 888 -9.78 7.24 -32.29
N LEU A 889 -9.06 6.85 -33.35
CA LEU A 889 -8.96 5.47 -33.84
C LEU A 889 -7.53 4.94 -33.57
N ALA A 890 -7.29 4.56 -32.32
CA ALA A 890 -5.98 4.11 -31.83
C ALA A 890 -6.15 2.92 -30.86
N HIS A 891 -5.05 2.31 -30.42
CA HIS A 891 -5.12 1.30 -29.36
C HIS A 891 -5.46 1.95 -28.02
N GLY A 892 -6.34 1.31 -27.26
CA GLY A 892 -6.66 1.67 -25.88
C GLY A 892 -6.33 0.49 -24.97
N LEU A 893 -5.45 0.71 -24.00
CA LEU A 893 -5.15 -0.26 -22.94
C LEU A 893 -5.94 0.11 -21.70
N LEU A 894 -6.65 -0.84 -21.09
CA LEU A 894 -7.60 -0.56 -20.03
C LEU A 894 -7.21 -1.08 -18.64
N ASP A 895 -6.24 -1.99 -18.56
CA ASP A 895 -5.72 -2.45 -17.27
C ASP A 895 -4.68 -1.43 -16.73
N ASP A 896 -4.28 -1.62 -15.47
CA ASP A 896 -3.34 -0.73 -14.79
C ASP A 896 -1.92 -0.91 -15.37
N PHE A 897 -1.58 -0.08 -16.35
CA PHE A 897 -0.32 -0.17 -17.09
C PHE A 897 0.56 1.05 -16.83
N GLY A 898 1.24 1.01 -15.68
CA GLY A 898 2.22 1.99 -15.24
C GLY A 898 1.97 2.45 -13.80
N ASP A 899 3.03 2.84 -13.09
CA ASP A 899 3.05 3.16 -11.66
C ASP A 899 2.27 4.45 -11.25
N LYS A 900 1.20 4.84 -11.98
CA LYS A 900 0.47 6.11 -11.83
C LYS A 900 -0.98 5.99 -11.31
N GLY A 901 -1.47 4.80 -10.97
CA GLY A 901 -2.65 4.59 -10.11
C GLY A 901 -4.05 4.79 -10.71
N ILE A 902 -4.20 5.27 -11.95
CA ILE A 902 -5.49 5.28 -12.67
C ILE A 902 -5.36 4.45 -13.96
N PRO A 903 -6.11 3.33 -14.10
CA PRO A 903 -6.02 2.45 -15.27
C PRO A 903 -6.60 3.13 -16.52
N GLY A 904 -6.03 2.83 -17.69
CA GLY A 904 -6.43 3.43 -18.97
C GLY A 904 -5.31 4.23 -19.65
N THR A 905 -4.96 3.85 -20.88
CA THR A 905 -3.97 4.55 -21.71
C THR A 905 -4.37 4.49 -23.19
N ILE A 906 -4.30 5.63 -23.88
CA ILE A 906 -4.44 5.69 -25.34
C ILE A 906 -3.03 5.65 -25.94
N ILE A 907 -2.78 4.70 -26.84
CA ILE A 907 -1.46 4.56 -27.47
C ILE A 907 -1.39 5.47 -28.69
N LEU A 908 -0.54 6.49 -28.61
CA LEU A 908 -0.25 7.45 -29.66
C LEU A 908 1.21 7.27 -30.13
N ALA A 909 1.63 8.05 -31.13
CA ALA A 909 3.00 8.01 -31.60
C ALA A 909 3.94 8.68 -30.57
N PRO A 910 5.19 8.19 -30.44
CA PRO A 910 6.19 8.84 -29.61
C PRO A 910 6.57 10.20 -30.22
N SER A 911 6.73 11.25 -29.39
CA SER A 911 7.24 12.54 -29.86
C SER A 911 8.75 12.55 -30.11
N ASP A 912 9.48 11.70 -29.39
CA ASP A 912 10.94 11.55 -29.43
C ASP A 912 11.33 10.19 -28.80
N GLU A 913 12.64 9.92 -28.68
CA GLU A 913 13.16 8.64 -28.14
C GLU A 913 12.86 8.41 -26.65
N THR A 914 12.43 9.43 -25.91
CA THR A 914 12.13 9.35 -24.47
C THR A 914 10.64 9.24 -24.17
N ASP A 915 9.78 9.56 -25.13
CA ASP A 915 8.34 9.40 -25.04
C ASP A 915 7.91 8.03 -25.58
N ASP A 916 7.13 7.27 -24.81
CA ASP A 916 6.56 6.01 -25.28
C ASP A 916 5.25 6.19 -26.06
N GLY A 917 4.74 7.42 -26.18
CA GLY A 917 3.49 7.74 -26.87
C GLY A 917 2.23 7.36 -26.08
N GLY A 918 2.34 6.84 -24.85
CA GLY A 918 1.18 6.55 -23.99
C GLY A 918 0.57 7.83 -23.42
N LEU A 919 -0.71 8.10 -23.73
CA LEU A 919 -1.53 9.13 -23.09
C LEU A 919 -2.37 8.49 -21.99
N ASN A 920 -1.96 8.69 -20.74
CA ASN A 920 -2.54 7.98 -19.60
C ASN A 920 -3.78 8.71 -19.06
N ALA A 921 -4.68 7.98 -18.40
CA ALA A 921 -5.89 8.52 -17.77
C ALA A 921 -5.62 9.69 -16.81
N GLY A 922 -4.54 9.62 -16.01
CA GLY A 922 -4.11 10.72 -15.14
C GLY A 922 -3.65 11.97 -15.87
N GLU A 923 -3.09 11.84 -17.08
CA GLU A 923 -2.69 12.98 -17.91
C GLU A 923 -3.90 13.64 -18.55
N ILE A 924 -4.86 12.86 -19.06
CA ILE A 924 -6.15 13.35 -19.55
C ILE A 924 -6.89 14.08 -18.44
N LEU A 925 -6.90 13.51 -17.23
CA LEU A 925 -7.47 14.15 -16.06
C LEU A 925 -6.83 15.52 -15.81
N GLY A 926 -5.56 15.74 -16.11
CA GLY A 926 -4.90 17.05 -15.99
C GLY A 926 -5.34 18.11 -17.01
N LEU A 927 -6.09 17.74 -18.05
CA LEU A 927 -6.48 18.64 -19.14
C LEU A 927 -7.75 19.44 -18.83
N LYS A 928 -7.91 20.56 -19.55
CA LYS A 928 -9.14 21.34 -19.64
C LYS A 928 -9.62 21.33 -21.09
N LEU A 929 -10.61 20.49 -21.37
CA LEU A 929 -11.12 20.25 -22.72
C LEU A 929 -12.39 21.06 -22.97
N ASN A 930 -12.46 21.65 -24.16
CA ASN A 930 -13.63 22.37 -24.67
C ASN A 930 -14.35 21.63 -25.81
N ALA A 931 -14.03 20.35 -25.97
CA ALA A 931 -14.71 19.45 -26.88
C ALA A 931 -16.15 19.21 -26.42
N GLU A 932 -17.09 19.24 -27.37
CA GLU A 932 -18.49 18.93 -27.13
C GLU A 932 -18.74 17.42 -27.15
N ILE A 933 -17.92 16.67 -27.89
CA ILE A 933 -17.98 15.21 -27.94
C ILE A 933 -16.59 14.59 -28.17
N VAL A 934 -16.29 13.54 -27.42
CA VAL A 934 -15.12 12.67 -27.65
C VAL A 934 -15.61 11.28 -28.05
N ILE A 935 -15.09 10.76 -29.16
CA ILE A 935 -15.39 9.44 -29.67
C ILE A 935 -14.12 8.59 -29.61
N LEU A 936 -14.16 7.56 -28.78
CA LEU A 936 -13.09 6.58 -28.63
C LEU A 936 -13.46 5.32 -29.40
N THR A 937 -12.80 5.13 -30.52
CA THR A 937 -12.98 3.98 -31.43
C THR A 937 -11.80 3.03 -31.33
N ALA A 938 -11.38 2.79 -30.09
CA ALA A 938 -10.24 1.98 -29.73
C ALA A 938 -10.68 0.57 -29.29
N CYS A 939 -9.80 -0.42 -29.30
CA CYS A 939 -10.13 -1.78 -28.85
C CYS A 939 -10.70 -1.73 -27.41
N SER A 940 -11.95 -2.15 -27.24
CA SER A 940 -12.64 -2.32 -25.94
C SER A 940 -12.71 -1.13 -24.97
N THR A 941 -12.49 0.14 -25.36
CA THR A 941 -12.36 1.28 -24.42
C THR A 941 -13.51 1.55 -23.42
N GLY A 942 -14.68 0.96 -23.60
CA GLY A 942 -15.78 0.95 -22.63
C GLY A 942 -15.62 -0.05 -21.47
N LYS A 943 -14.57 -0.90 -21.43
CA LYS A 943 -14.37 -1.98 -20.43
C LYS A 943 -13.50 -1.63 -19.20
N GLY A 944 -13.22 -0.35 -18.91
CA GLY A 944 -12.36 0.04 -17.77
C GLY A 944 -12.84 -0.51 -16.41
N LYS A 945 -11.99 -0.47 -15.37
CA LYS A 945 -12.32 -0.91 -14.00
C LYS A 945 -13.63 -0.27 -13.54
N ILE A 946 -14.62 -1.05 -13.15
CA ILE A 946 -15.95 -0.52 -12.82
C ILE A 946 -16.06 -0.27 -11.31
N THR A 947 -16.52 0.92 -10.92
CA THR A 947 -16.78 1.30 -9.52
C THR A 947 -18.25 1.65 -9.31
N GLY A 948 -18.62 1.94 -8.05
CA GLY A 948 -19.97 2.44 -7.71
C GLY A 948 -20.33 3.74 -8.41
N ASP A 949 -19.33 4.55 -8.78
CA ASP A 949 -19.51 5.82 -9.50
C ASP A 949 -19.46 5.72 -11.04
N GLY A 950 -19.45 4.49 -11.57
CA GLY A 950 -19.33 4.20 -13.00
C GLY A 950 -17.97 3.64 -13.42
N VAL A 951 -17.71 3.65 -14.73
CA VAL A 951 -16.47 3.14 -15.33
C VAL A 951 -15.29 4.02 -14.93
N VAL A 952 -14.38 3.51 -14.10
CA VAL A 952 -13.07 4.11 -13.83
C VAL A 952 -12.14 3.76 -14.98
N GLY A 953 -11.71 4.81 -15.67
CA GLY A 953 -10.85 4.72 -16.83
C GLY A 953 -10.92 5.98 -17.67
N LEU A 954 -10.71 5.83 -18.98
CA LEU A 954 -10.64 6.95 -19.92
C LEU A 954 -11.92 7.80 -19.95
N SER A 955 -13.12 7.18 -19.94
CA SER A 955 -14.40 7.91 -20.02
C SER A 955 -14.60 8.89 -18.87
N ARG A 956 -14.36 8.45 -17.63
CA ARG A 956 -14.41 9.30 -16.43
C ARG A 956 -13.43 10.46 -16.51
N CYS A 957 -12.20 10.21 -16.95
CA CYS A 957 -11.18 11.25 -17.10
C CYS A 957 -11.55 12.30 -18.13
N PHE A 958 -12.18 11.93 -19.25
CA PHE A 958 -12.69 12.90 -20.22
C PHE A 958 -13.85 13.75 -19.67
N VAL A 959 -14.78 13.15 -18.92
CA VAL A 959 -15.86 13.91 -18.26
C VAL A 959 -15.26 14.90 -17.26
N LEU A 960 -14.31 14.48 -16.41
CA LEU A 960 -13.61 15.38 -15.47
C LEU A 960 -12.77 16.45 -16.16
N ALA A 961 -12.24 16.16 -17.35
CA ALA A 961 -11.54 17.13 -18.17
C ALA A 961 -12.50 18.15 -18.82
N GLY A 962 -13.82 18.00 -18.67
CA GLY A 962 -14.84 18.96 -19.09
C GLY A 962 -15.62 18.60 -20.36
N VAL A 963 -15.55 17.34 -20.80
CA VAL A 963 -16.28 16.83 -21.98
C VAL A 963 -17.70 16.39 -21.58
N PRO A 964 -18.76 16.97 -22.16
CA PRO A 964 -20.14 16.65 -21.75
C PRO A 964 -20.70 15.38 -22.41
N SER A 965 -20.10 14.89 -23.49
CA SER A 965 -20.62 13.76 -24.27
C SER A 965 -19.49 12.85 -24.75
N LEU A 966 -19.65 11.54 -24.60
CA LEU A 966 -18.68 10.54 -25.06
C LEU A 966 -19.36 9.42 -25.84
N ILE A 967 -18.73 8.96 -26.93
CA ILE A 967 -19.06 7.68 -27.54
C ILE A 967 -17.88 6.74 -27.35
N VAL A 968 -18.12 5.58 -26.74
CA VAL A 968 -17.08 4.58 -26.46
C VAL A 968 -17.50 3.22 -27.00
N SER A 969 -16.52 2.43 -27.42
CA SER A 969 -16.73 1.07 -27.89
C SER A 969 -16.62 0.06 -26.74
N LEU A 970 -17.66 -0.73 -26.50
CA LEU A 970 -17.69 -1.82 -25.53
C LEU A 970 -16.74 -2.97 -25.91
N TRP A 971 -16.44 -3.14 -27.19
CA TRP A 971 -15.49 -4.10 -27.76
C TRP A 971 -14.86 -3.52 -29.03
N ASP A 972 -13.86 -4.19 -29.60
CA ASP A 972 -13.38 -3.82 -30.93
C ASP A 972 -14.42 -4.16 -32.00
N ILE A 973 -14.99 -3.13 -32.62
CA ILE A 973 -16.05 -3.24 -33.63
C ILE A 973 -15.43 -3.51 -35.02
N GLY A 974 -14.13 -3.23 -35.19
CA GLY A 974 -13.41 -3.28 -36.46
C GLY A 974 -13.47 -1.96 -37.22
N ALA A 975 -12.37 -1.58 -37.86
CA ALA A 975 -12.24 -0.30 -38.57
C ALA A 975 -13.29 -0.07 -39.68
N PRO A 976 -13.66 -1.06 -40.51
CA PRO A 976 -14.70 -0.89 -41.54
C PRO A 976 -16.08 -0.57 -40.96
N ALA A 977 -16.53 -1.35 -39.96
CA ALA A 977 -17.81 -1.13 -39.30
C ALA A 977 -17.82 0.20 -38.52
N ALA A 978 -16.72 0.54 -37.85
CA ALA A 978 -16.54 1.82 -37.18
C ALA A 978 -16.62 3.02 -38.14
N LYS A 979 -15.92 2.97 -39.28
CA LYS A 979 -15.98 4.00 -40.33
C LYS A 979 -17.41 4.19 -40.82
N PHE A 980 -18.12 3.08 -41.10
CA PHE A 980 -19.50 3.12 -41.56
C PHE A 980 -20.43 3.77 -40.54
N LEU A 981 -20.41 3.28 -39.29
CA LEU A 981 -21.26 3.80 -38.21
C LEU A 981 -20.99 5.26 -37.91
N MET A 982 -19.72 5.66 -37.79
CA MET A 982 -19.38 7.05 -37.49
C MET A 982 -19.71 7.98 -38.65
N GLY A 983 -19.54 7.52 -39.88
CA GLY A 983 -19.99 8.23 -41.07
C GLY A 983 -21.49 8.50 -41.07
N GLU A 984 -22.30 7.46 -40.88
CA GLU A 984 -23.76 7.60 -40.77
C GLU A 984 -24.17 8.47 -39.57
N PHE A 985 -23.48 8.33 -38.43
CA PHE A 985 -23.71 9.14 -37.25
C PHE A 985 -23.54 10.63 -37.53
N TYR A 986 -22.41 11.04 -38.13
CA TYR A 986 -22.17 12.45 -38.45
C TYR A 986 -23.13 12.98 -39.52
N GLN A 987 -23.52 12.17 -40.50
CA GLN A 987 -24.53 12.58 -41.49
C GLN A 987 -25.90 12.80 -40.85
N ASN A 988 -26.30 11.94 -39.91
CA ASN A 988 -27.56 12.13 -39.20
C ASN A 988 -27.52 13.36 -38.29
N LEU A 989 -26.37 13.66 -37.66
CA LEU A 989 -26.17 14.92 -36.92
C LEU A 989 -26.29 16.15 -37.82
N GLU A 990 -25.68 16.12 -39.02
CA GLU A 990 -25.82 17.21 -40.01
C GLU A 990 -27.28 17.43 -40.44
N ARG A 991 -28.07 16.35 -40.52
CA ARG A 991 -29.53 16.41 -40.80
C ARG A 991 -30.35 17.00 -39.64
N GLY A 992 -29.72 17.34 -38.53
CA GLY A 992 -30.34 17.96 -37.37
C GLY A 992 -30.80 16.97 -36.30
N GLU A 993 -30.47 15.69 -36.41
CA GLU A 993 -30.77 14.73 -35.33
C GLU A 993 -29.93 15.03 -34.08
N ASN A 994 -30.47 14.72 -32.90
CA ASN A 994 -29.69 14.76 -31.67
C ASN A 994 -28.70 13.58 -31.61
N ARG A 995 -27.71 13.59 -30.72
CA ARG A 995 -26.64 12.58 -30.71
C ARG A 995 -27.16 11.16 -30.51
N ALA A 996 -28.16 10.96 -29.67
CA ALA A 996 -28.71 9.62 -29.43
C ALA A 996 -29.52 9.10 -30.62
N THR A 997 -30.36 9.95 -31.22
CA THR A 997 -31.12 9.58 -32.42
C THR A 997 -30.19 9.35 -33.60
N ALA A 998 -29.18 10.19 -33.79
CA ALA A 998 -28.18 10.03 -34.85
C ALA A 998 -27.42 8.70 -34.72
N LEU A 999 -27.00 8.33 -33.50
CA LEU A 999 -26.31 7.07 -33.26
C LEU A 999 -27.25 5.88 -33.48
N ARG A 1000 -28.51 5.97 -33.01
CA ARG A 1000 -29.53 4.96 -33.29
C ARG A 1000 -29.74 4.77 -34.78
N GLN A 1001 -29.88 5.84 -35.55
CA GLN A 1001 -30.09 5.73 -37.01
C GLN A 1001 -28.88 5.11 -37.70
N ALA A 1002 -27.66 5.42 -37.28
CA ALA A 1002 -26.46 4.73 -37.77
C ALA A 1002 -26.51 3.22 -37.47
N MET A 1003 -26.88 2.83 -36.24
CA MET A 1003 -27.05 1.43 -35.84
C MET A 1003 -28.15 0.72 -36.63
N LEU A 1004 -29.31 1.36 -36.83
CA LEU A 1004 -30.42 0.80 -37.61
C LEU A 1004 -30.07 0.66 -39.08
N THR A 1005 -29.32 1.62 -39.64
CA THR A 1005 -28.85 1.57 -41.03
C THR A 1005 -27.87 0.40 -41.21
N ALA A 1006 -26.94 0.20 -40.26
CA ALA A 1006 -26.04 -0.96 -40.26
C ALA A 1006 -26.82 -2.28 -40.11
N LYS A 1007 -27.75 -2.35 -39.14
CA LYS A 1007 -28.56 -3.52 -38.81
C LYS A 1007 -29.46 -3.96 -39.97
N ASN A 1008 -30.09 -3.02 -40.68
CA ASN A 1008 -31.04 -3.30 -41.75
C ASN A 1008 -30.39 -3.39 -43.13
N GLY A 1009 -29.11 -3.02 -43.25
CA GLY A 1009 -28.33 -3.19 -44.48
C GLY A 1009 -27.90 -4.63 -44.73
N ASP A 1010 -27.20 -4.87 -45.84
CA ASP A 1010 -26.70 -6.22 -46.18
C ASP A 1010 -25.33 -6.54 -45.55
N THR A 1011 -24.54 -5.50 -45.28
CA THR A 1011 -23.12 -5.61 -44.91
C THR A 1011 -22.90 -5.85 -43.42
N TYR A 1012 -23.51 -5.04 -42.55
CA TYR A 1012 -23.22 -5.01 -41.11
C TYR A 1012 -24.41 -5.47 -40.25
N ASN A 1013 -25.27 -6.35 -40.76
CA ASN A 1013 -26.54 -6.74 -40.13
C ASN A 1013 -26.48 -7.68 -38.92
N TYR A 1014 -25.36 -7.68 -38.19
CA TYR A 1014 -25.11 -8.56 -37.05
C TYR A 1014 -24.68 -7.73 -35.82
N PRO A 1015 -25.18 -8.04 -34.60
CA PRO A 1015 -25.00 -7.18 -33.42
C PRO A 1015 -23.56 -6.78 -33.10
N LYS A 1016 -22.57 -7.66 -33.31
CA LYS A 1016 -21.15 -7.34 -33.11
C LYS A 1016 -20.69 -6.09 -33.89
N ALA A 1017 -21.24 -5.84 -35.08
CA ALA A 1017 -20.84 -4.72 -35.93
C ALA A 1017 -21.60 -3.40 -35.64
N TRP A 1018 -22.72 -3.40 -34.92
CA TRP A 1018 -23.50 -2.17 -34.69
C TRP A 1018 -23.82 -1.88 -33.23
N ALA A 1019 -23.86 -2.89 -32.35
CA ALA A 1019 -24.24 -2.73 -30.95
C ALA A 1019 -23.08 -2.41 -30.00
N GLY A 1020 -21.87 -2.24 -30.53
CA GLY A 1020 -20.67 -2.04 -29.71
C GLY A 1020 -20.50 -0.61 -29.20
N PHE A 1021 -21.11 0.40 -29.81
CA PHE A 1021 -20.98 1.78 -29.37
C PHE A 1021 -22.01 2.15 -28.30
N THR A 1022 -21.55 2.86 -27.27
CA THR A 1022 -22.39 3.41 -26.21
C THR A 1022 -22.18 4.91 -26.15
N LEU A 1023 -23.27 5.68 -26.19
CA LEU A 1023 -23.28 7.11 -25.92
C LEU A 1023 -23.42 7.35 -24.41
N ILE A 1024 -22.48 8.10 -23.83
CA ILE A 1024 -22.42 8.46 -22.41
C ILE A 1024 -22.59 9.99 -22.27
N GLY A 1025 -23.53 10.43 -21.44
CA GLY A 1025 -23.72 11.85 -21.07
C GLY A 1025 -24.73 12.60 -21.94
N GLU A 1026 -24.41 13.85 -22.29
CA GLU A 1026 -25.33 14.79 -22.94
C GLU A 1026 -25.57 14.43 -24.42
N ALA A 1027 -26.82 14.44 -24.85
CA ALA A 1027 -27.27 14.05 -26.19
C ALA A 1027 -27.88 15.19 -27.02
N ASP A 1028 -28.07 16.38 -26.44
CA ASP A 1028 -28.64 17.55 -27.11
C ASP A 1028 -27.97 17.88 -28.45
N HIS A 1029 -28.72 18.58 -29.30
CA HIS A 1029 -28.29 18.96 -30.64
C HIS A 1029 -27.01 19.81 -30.60
N PHE A 1030 -26.13 19.56 -31.56
CA PHE A 1030 -25.01 20.45 -31.84
C PHE A 1030 -24.91 20.70 -33.34
N SER A 1031 -24.69 21.96 -33.72
CA SER A 1031 -24.61 22.35 -35.13
C SER A 1031 -23.34 21.81 -35.79
N LEU A 1032 -23.51 21.08 -36.90
CA LEU A 1032 -22.44 20.47 -37.69
C LEU A 1032 -22.68 20.70 -39.19
N THR A 1033 -21.60 20.91 -39.94
CA THR A 1033 -21.63 21.04 -41.40
C THR A 1033 -20.47 20.24 -41.99
N LEU A 1034 -20.78 19.29 -42.86
CA LEU A 1034 -19.84 18.34 -43.47
C LEU A 1034 -19.53 18.73 -44.93
N GLU A 1035 -18.39 18.26 -45.43
CA GLU A 1035 -18.02 18.34 -46.85
C GLU A 1035 -18.09 16.93 -47.49
N ASN A 1036 -18.54 16.84 -48.75
CA ASN A 1036 -18.60 15.60 -49.55
C ASN A 1036 -19.38 14.41 -48.92
N SER A 1037 -20.66 14.60 -48.61
CA SER A 1037 -21.48 13.64 -47.85
C SER A 1037 -21.95 12.36 -48.58
N GLN A 1038 -21.73 12.16 -49.90
CA GLN A 1038 -22.39 11.05 -50.63
C GLN A 1038 -21.51 9.87 -51.09
N GLU A 1039 -20.17 9.97 -51.12
CA GLU A 1039 -19.29 8.91 -51.71
C GLU A 1039 -18.22 8.33 -50.77
N VAL A 1040 -17.75 9.04 -49.75
CA VAL A 1040 -16.52 8.71 -48.97
C VAL A 1040 -16.65 7.44 -48.10
N LEU A 1041 -17.88 7.01 -47.80
CA LEU A 1041 -18.15 5.99 -46.78
C LEU A 1041 -18.37 4.56 -47.31
N ARG A 1042 -18.41 4.35 -48.63
CA ARG A 1042 -19.17 3.20 -49.14
C ARG A 1042 -18.49 1.82 -49.00
N ARG A 1043 -17.16 1.66 -49.09
CA ARG A 1043 -16.49 0.32 -49.01
C ARG A 1043 -15.01 0.40 -48.61
N MET A 1044 -14.46 -0.70 -48.09
CA MET A 1044 -13.02 -0.89 -47.94
C MET A 1044 -12.63 -2.31 -48.38
N PRO A 1045 -11.99 -2.50 -49.55
CA PRO A 1045 -11.68 -3.84 -50.07
C PRO A 1045 -10.67 -4.59 -49.20
N ILE A 1046 -10.60 -5.92 -49.34
CA ILE A 1046 -9.57 -6.73 -48.67
C ILE A 1046 -8.19 -6.33 -49.19
N PRO A 1047 -7.25 -5.89 -48.32
CA PRO A 1047 -5.91 -5.49 -48.75
C PRO A 1047 -5.20 -6.56 -49.60
N GLU A 1048 -4.36 -6.15 -50.56
CA GLU A 1048 -3.58 -7.08 -51.39
C GLU A 1048 -2.58 -7.91 -50.58
N ASN A 1049 -2.08 -7.36 -49.47
CA ASN A 1049 -1.06 -7.98 -48.64
C ASN A 1049 -1.63 -8.80 -47.47
N THR A 1050 -2.94 -9.06 -47.44
CA THR A 1050 -3.56 -9.86 -46.37
C THR A 1050 -3.08 -11.32 -46.43
N PRO A 1051 -2.55 -11.89 -45.32
CA PRO A 1051 -2.06 -13.27 -45.31
C PRO A 1051 -3.14 -14.29 -45.72
N PRO A 1052 -2.82 -15.26 -46.61
CA PRO A 1052 -3.75 -16.31 -47.04
C PRO A 1052 -4.40 -17.08 -45.90
N GLU A 1053 -3.65 -17.36 -44.83
CA GLU A 1053 -4.09 -18.05 -43.63
C GLU A 1053 -5.29 -17.37 -42.99
N LYS A 1054 -5.30 -16.02 -42.97
CA LYS A 1054 -6.36 -15.23 -42.34
C LYS A 1054 -7.62 -15.21 -43.17
N ILE A 1055 -7.48 -15.02 -44.47
CA ILE A 1055 -8.61 -15.06 -45.41
C ILE A 1055 -9.34 -16.40 -45.29
N VAL A 1056 -8.58 -17.50 -45.27
CA VAL A 1056 -9.13 -18.86 -45.15
C VAL A 1056 -9.69 -19.14 -43.76
N LYS A 1057 -8.98 -18.77 -42.68
CA LYS A 1057 -9.44 -18.98 -41.29
C LYS A 1057 -10.72 -18.21 -40.98
N VAL A 1058 -10.76 -16.92 -41.30
CA VAL A 1058 -11.94 -16.07 -41.10
C VAL A 1058 -13.13 -16.64 -41.83
N LEU A 1059 -12.96 -17.03 -43.10
CA LEU A 1059 -14.04 -17.64 -43.84
C LEU A 1059 -14.46 -18.97 -43.20
N SER A 1060 -13.51 -19.82 -42.77
CA SER A 1060 -13.79 -21.07 -42.05
C SER A 1060 -14.66 -20.87 -40.79
N GLU A 1061 -14.45 -19.77 -40.07
CA GLU A 1061 -15.24 -19.38 -38.89
C GLU A 1061 -16.62 -18.81 -39.29
N LEU A 1062 -16.69 -18.03 -40.37
CA LEU A 1062 -17.95 -17.50 -40.91
C LEU A 1062 -18.86 -18.60 -41.49
N LEU A 1063 -18.28 -19.70 -41.98
CA LEU A 1063 -19.01 -20.85 -42.50
C LEU A 1063 -19.80 -21.61 -41.41
N ASP A 1064 -19.55 -21.37 -40.12
CA ASP A 1064 -20.29 -21.95 -38.99
C ASP A 1064 -21.56 -21.16 -38.60
N ILE A 1065 -21.85 -20.03 -39.27
CA ILE A 1065 -22.96 -19.14 -38.92
C ILE A 1065 -23.94 -18.99 -40.11
N ASP A 1066 -25.08 -19.69 -40.00
CA ASP A 1066 -26.37 -19.47 -40.70
C ASP A 1066 -26.57 -19.98 -42.16
N GLN A 1067 -27.83 -20.27 -42.50
CA GLN A 1067 -28.32 -20.74 -43.82
C GLN A 1067 -28.22 -19.68 -44.93
N ASP A 1068 -28.14 -18.39 -44.56
CA ASP A 1068 -27.96 -17.27 -45.50
C ASP A 1068 -26.66 -17.37 -46.33
N GLN A 1069 -25.70 -18.21 -45.90
CA GLN A 1069 -24.45 -18.44 -46.61
C GLN A 1069 -24.51 -19.55 -47.68
N ALA A 1070 -25.64 -20.26 -47.80
CA ALA A 1070 -25.81 -21.42 -48.68
C ALA A 1070 -25.37 -21.17 -50.13
N LYS A 1071 -25.72 -20.00 -50.68
CA LYS A 1071 -25.40 -19.62 -52.05
C LYS A 1071 -23.89 -19.44 -52.27
N TYR A 1072 -23.18 -18.86 -51.29
CA TYR A 1072 -21.74 -18.63 -51.36
C TYR A 1072 -20.98 -19.93 -51.13
N LEU A 1073 -21.42 -20.76 -50.20
CA LEU A 1073 -20.93 -22.12 -49.97
C LEU A 1073 -20.99 -22.97 -51.26
N GLN A 1074 -22.12 -22.93 -51.97
CA GLN A 1074 -22.27 -23.63 -53.25
C GLN A 1074 -21.35 -23.09 -54.35
N LEU A 1075 -21.07 -21.78 -54.36
CA LEU A 1075 -20.17 -21.15 -55.33
C LEU A 1075 -18.70 -21.49 -55.02
N LEU A 1076 -18.33 -21.40 -53.74
CA LEU A 1076 -17.02 -21.74 -53.22
C LEU A 1076 -16.69 -23.21 -53.46
N GLY A 1077 -17.63 -24.12 -53.20
CA GLY A 1077 -17.49 -25.56 -53.46
C GLY A 1077 -17.35 -25.93 -54.94
N LYS A 1078 -17.79 -25.07 -55.87
CA LYS A 1078 -17.57 -25.23 -57.32
C LYS A 1078 -16.20 -24.74 -57.77
N LEU A 1079 -15.62 -23.77 -57.06
CA LEU A 1079 -14.36 -23.11 -57.42
C LEU A 1079 -13.15 -23.76 -56.71
N LEU A 1080 -13.34 -24.26 -55.50
CA LEU A 1080 -12.33 -24.97 -54.71
C LEU A 1080 -12.09 -26.38 -55.24
N GLN A 1081 -10.82 -26.74 -55.42
CA GLN A 1081 -10.39 -28.09 -55.78
C GLN A 1081 -9.83 -28.80 -54.53
N PRO A 1082 -9.97 -30.13 -54.40
CA PRO A 1082 -9.51 -30.89 -53.23
C PRO A 1082 -8.04 -30.69 -52.85
N ASN A 1083 -7.20 -30.30 -53.82
CA ASN A 1083 -5.76 -30.12 -53.68
C ASN A 1083 -5.31 -28.65 -53.78
N ASP A 1084 -6.23 -27.67 -53.70
CA ASP A 1084 -5.83 -26.26 -53.69
C ASP A 1084 -4.91 -25.97 -52.50
N THR A 1085 -3.80 -25.30 -52.78
CA THR A 1085 -2.92 -24.72 -51.74
C THR A 1085 -3.63 -23.60 -50.99
N LEU A 1086 -3.19 -23.28 -49.78
CA LEU A 1086 -3.76 -22.20 -48.97
C LEU A 1086 -3.78 -20.87 -49.73
N GLU A 1087 -2.72 -20.56 -50.47
CA GLU A 1087 -2.60 -19.38 -51.32
C GLU A 1087 -3.64 -19.36 -52.45
N GLN A 1088 -3.87 -20.51 -53.11
CA GLN A 1088 -4.90 -20.64 -54.14
C GLN A 1088 -6.30 -20.54 -53.56
N GLN A 1089 -6.56 -21.12 -52.39
CA GLN A 1089 -7.83 -20.98 -51.68
C GLN A 1089 -8.10 -19.52 -51.35
N ALA A 1090 -7.13 -18.82 -50.76
CA ALA A 1090 -7.24 -17.40 -50.41
C ALA A 1090 -7.49 -16.51 -51.64
N ALA A 1091 -6.77 -16.73 -52.74
CA ALA A 1091 -6.97 -15.99 -53.99
C ALA A 1091 -8.38 -16.22 -54.57
N LYS A 1092 -8.84 -17.47 -54.61
CA LYS A 1092 -10.20 -17.82 -55.05
C LYS A 1092 -11.26 -17.23 -54.13
N ILE A 1093 -11.06 -17.23 -52.82
CA ILE A 1093 -11.95 -16.58 -51.86
C ILE A 1093 -12.02 -15.08 -52.17
N LYS A 1094 -10.87 -14.42 -52.30
CA LYS A 1094 -10.79 -12.99 -52.59
C LYS A 1094 -11.50 -12.63 -53.90
N GLU A 1095 -11.27 -13.37 -54.98
CA GLU A 1095 -11.93 -13.16 -56.27
C GLU A 1095 -13.44 -13.43 -56.21
N THR A 1096 -13.83 -14.55 -55.60
CA THR A 1096 -15.23 -14.96 -55.49
C THR A 1096 -16.03 -13.95 -54.68
N TYR A 1097 -15.46 -13.43 -53.60
CA TYR A 1097 -16.14 -12.57 -52.65
C TYR A 1097 -16.01 -11.09 -53.00
N ALA A 1098 -15.01 -10.66 -53.79
CA ALA A 1098 -14.96 -9.31 -54.37
C ALA A 1098 -16.16 -8.99 -55.27
N ALA A 1099 -16.78 -10.02 -55.87
CA ALA A 1099 -18.05 -9.86 -56.59
C ALA A 1099 -19.28 -9.71 -55.67
N TYR A 1100 -19.12 -9.90 -54.36
CA TYR A 1100 -20.15 -9.79 -53.32
C TYR A 1100 -19.70 -8.84 -52.21
N PRO A 1101 -19.79 -7.52 -52.45
CA PRO A 1101 -19.22 -6.50 -51.57
C PRO A 1101 -19.65 -6.61 -50.10
N ALA A 1102 -20.91 -6.97 -49.83
CA ALA A 1102 -21.43 -7.11 -48.47
C ALA A 1102 -20.76 -8.25 -47.67
N LEU A 1103 -20.28 -9.29 -48.36
CA LEU A 1103 -19.63 -10.43 -47.74
C LEU A 1103 -18.10 -10.24 -47.69
N GLU A 1104 -17.53 -9.55 -48.68
CA GLU A 1104 -16.16 -9.06 -48.64
C GLU A 1104 -15.93 -8.17 -47.42
N ASP A 1105 -16.79 -7.17 -47.21
CA ASP A 1105 -16.75 -6.27 -46.05
C ASP A 1105 -16.88 -7.05 -44.70
N LYS A 1106 -17.67 -8.14 -44.67
CA LYS A 1106 -17.80 -9.02 -43.48
C LYS A 1106 -16.50 -9.76 -43.18
N ILE A 1107 -15.91 -10.38 -44.21
CA ILE A 1107 -14.62 -11.07 -44.09
C ILE A 1107 -13.55 -10.08 -43.63
N GLU A 1108 -13.52 -8.90 -44.24
CA GLU A 1108 -12.57 -7.85 -43.91
C GLU A 1108 -12.71 -7.33 -42.48
N ASN A 1109 -13.94 -7.14 -42.00
CA ASN A 1109 -14.17 -6.72 -40.61
C ASN A 1109 -13.66 -7.77 -39.61
N GLU A 1110 -13.87 -9.05 -39.89
CA GLU A 1110 -13.34 -10.14 -39.05
C GLU A 1110 -11.81 -10.25 -39.14
N ILE A 1111 -11.22 -10.04 -40.32
CA ILE A 1111 -9.75 -9.96 -40.48
C ILE A 1111 -9.18 -8.81 -39.64
N ALA A 1112 -9.81 -7.64 -39.67
CA ALA A 1112 -9.39 -6.48 -38.88
C ALA A 1112 -9.42 -6.80 -37.37
N ASN A 1113 -10.45 -7.52 -36.91
CA ASN A 1113 -10.59 -7.93 -35.50
C ASN A 1113 -9.58 -9.01 -35.08
N MET A 1114 -9.04 -9.80 -36.01
CA MET A 1114 -7.96 -10.77 -35.74
C MET A 1114 -6.56 -10.13 -35.71
N GLY A 1115 -6.43 -8.84 -36.07
CA GLY A 1115 -5.14 -8.18 -36.30
C GLY A 1115 -4.42 -8.71 -37.54
N LEU A 1116 -3.36 -8.07 -38.01
CA LEU A 1116 -2.61 -8.50 -39.23
C LEU A 1116 -1.41 -9.42 -38.94
N SER A 1117 -0.97 -9.65 -37.70
CA SER A 1117 0.34 -10.27 -37.40
C SER A 1117 0.39 -11.69 -36.78
N ASP A 1118 -0.72 -12.42 -36.57
CA ASP A 1118 -0.66 -13.83 -36.11
C ASP A 1118 0.17 -14.80 -36.97
N ALA A 1119 0.62 -14.41 -38.16
CA ALA A 1119 1.59 -15.20 -38.90
C ALA A 1119 3.00 -15.00 -38.32
N LYS A 1120 3.31 -15.67 -37.21
CA LYS A 1120 4.60 -16.39 -37.19
C LYS A 1120 4.60 -17.22 -38.45
N GLU A 1121 5.61 -17.10 -39.32
CA GLU A 1121 5.69 -17.82 -40.60
C GLU A 1121 5.08 -19.22 -40.47
N SER A 1122 3.83 -19.38 -40.94
CA SER A 1122 3.12 -20.64 -40.79
C SER A 1122 3.94 -21.68 -41.52
N THR A 1123 4.37 -22.72 -40.81
CA THR A 1123 5.19 -23.75 -41.44
C THR A 1123 4.41 -24.37 -42.59
N PRO A 1124 5.08 -24.93 -43.61
CA PRO A 1124 4.40 -25.61 -44.71
C PRO A 1124 3.40 -26.67 -44.22
N GLU A 1125 3.66 -27.33 -43.09
CA GLU A 1125 2.74 -28.29 -42.48
C GLU A 1125 1.47 -27.61 -41.93
N MET A 1126 1.61 -26.49 -41.22
CA MET A 1126 0.46 -25.72 -40.69
C MET A 1126 -0.42 -25.18 -41.82
N LYS A 1127 0.18 -24.67 -42.90
CA LYS A 1127 -0.57 -24.20 -44.07
C LYS A 1127 -1.37 -25.33 -44.73
N ALA A 1128 -0.77 -26.51 -44.85
CA ALA A 1128 -1.44 -27.70 -45.40
C ALA A 1128 -2.54 -28.25 -44.49
N GLU A 1129 -2.44 -28.04 -43.18
CA GLU A 1129 -3.47 -28.40 -42.21
C GLU A 1129 -4.66 -27.44 -42.27
N ILE A 1130 -4.42 -26.13 -42.25
CA ILE A 1130 -5.47 -25.11 -42.40
C ILE A 1130 -6.24 -25.33 -43.72
N ALA A 1131 -5.53 -25.58 -44.82
CA ALA A 1131 -6.15 -25.84 -46.11
C ALA A 1131 -7.02 -27.10 -46.12
N ARG A 1132 -6.60 -28.17 -45.42
CA ARG A 1132 -7.36 -29.42 -45.28
C ARG A 1132 -8.59 -29.24 -44.40
N GLU A 1133 -8.45 -28.60 -43.25
CA GLU A 1133 -9.57 -28.32 -42.33
C GLU A 1133 -10.64 -27.47 -43.01
N PHE A 1134 -10.22 -26.42 -43.73
CA PHE A 1134 -11.13 -25.58 -44.49
C PHE A 1134 -11.89 -26.36 -45.56
N ASN A 1135 -11.19 -27.15 -46.38
CA ASN A 1135 -11.83 -28.00 -47.39
C ASN A 1135 -12.82 -29.00 -46.77
N ALA A 1136 -12.44 -29.64 -45.66
CA ALA A 1136 -13.31 -30.57 -44.94
C ALA A 1136 -14.59 -29.88 -44.45
N LYS A 1137 -14.45 -28.68 -43.89
CA LYS A 1137 -15.56 -27.88 -43.37
C LYS A 1137 -16.50 -27.36 -44.45
N VAL A 1138 -15.96 -26.92 -45.59
CA VAL A 1138 -16.75 -26.56 -46.78
C VAL A 1138 -17.57 -27.77 -47.26
N GLN A 1139 -16.96 -28.96 -47.34
CA GLN A 1139 -17.66 -30.18 -47.75
C GLN A 1139 -18.70 -30.63 -46.72
N GLU A 1140 -18.40 -30.55 -45.43
CA GLU A 1140 -19.35 -30.83 -44.35
C GLU A 1140 -20.59 -29.94 -44.46
N ASN A 1141 -20.41 -28.63 -44.64
CA ASN A 1141 -21.51 -27.68 -44.77
C ASN A 1141 -22.28 -27.84 -46.09
N LEU A 1142 -21.62 -28.19 -47.20
CA LEU A 1142 -22.30 -28.56 -48.45
C LEU A 1142 -23.17 -29.81 -48.30
N ASN A 1143 -22.69 -30.81 -47.56
CA ASN A 1143 -23.46 -32.02 -47.26
C ASN A 1143 -24.68 -31.72 -46.38
N ARG A 1144 -24.53 -30.85 -45.36
CA ARG A 1144 -25.64 -30.37 -44.52
C ARG A 1144 -26.71 -29.62 -45.33
N LEU A 1145 -26.30 -28.80 -46.30
CA LEU A 1145 -27.21 -28.06 -47.19
C LEU A 1145 -27.99 -28.99 -48.13
N ASN A 1146 -27.34 -30.06 -48.62
CA ASN A 1146 -27.97 -31.01 -49.55
C ASN A 1146 -28.85 -32.06 -48.85
N ASN A 1147 -28.64 -32.31 -47.54
CA ASN A 1147 -29.43 -33.23 -46.71
C ASN A 1147 -29.77 -32.59 -45.35
N PRO A 1148 -30.83 -31.77 -45.25
CA PRO A 1148 -31.24 -31.16 -43.98
C PRO A 1148 -31.78 -32.25 -43.03
N THR A 1149 -30.98 -32.69 -42.06
CA THR A 1149 -31.45 -33.56 -40.98
C THR A 1149 -32.42 -32.80 -40.06
N PRO A 1150 -33.55 -33.40 -39.60
CA PRO A 1150 -34.40 -32.79 -38.59
C PRO A 1150 -33.66 -32.66 -37.24
N PRO A 1151 -34.01 -31.68 -36.40
CA PRO A 1151 -33.32 -31.47 -35.12
C PRO A 1151 -33.65 -32.58 -34.14
N ASP A 1152 -32.72 -33.50 -33.91
CA ASP A 1152 -32.78 -34.47 -32.82
C ASP A 1152 -32.36 -33.80 -31.50
N LYS A 1153 -33.25 -33.93 -30.50
CA LYS A 1153 -33.02 -33.58 -29.10
C LYS A 1153 -31.79 -34.30 -28.55
N LYS A 1154 -30.75 -33.57 -28.14
CA LYS A 1154 -29.85 -33.96 -27.03
C LYS A 1154 -29.34 -32.73 -26.29
#